data_AF-A0AAJ6B6J3-F1
#
_entry.id   AF-A0AAJ6B6J3-F1
#
_cell.length_a   1.000
_cell.length_b   1.000
_cell.length_c   1.000
_cell.angle_alpha   90.00
_cell.angle_beta   90.00
_cell.angle_gamma   90.00
#
_symmetry.space_group_name_H-M   'P 1'
#
loop_
_entity.id
_entity.type
_entity.pdbx_description
1 polymer ?
#
loop_
_entity_poly.entity_id
_entity_poly.type
_entity_poly.pdbx_seq_one_letter_code
_entity_poly.pdbx_strand_id
1 'polypeptide(L)'
;MKRTYFFRNIICLVILAITVLQACKKDNERPKSLPDRMEILDTKSKVNGNLVESLVLSATNTFTLSFKNAPTGTSAVISAEAVNGISIPATTVELNGTSSVNVPLTGKPTTDGTFVLVVNIKVNGTTYVCSKEFYVDLATVTAIDFALAETPLLNVNKVTDIDFDIYPKSTVFTIVPSPNLTAEIINVSPTKRTLRITPTAQFTTGTVAITATFMAIAPVTRTLSCNAFAAGAGTTAAPFEIPDADRMNRIAYALSGNFKLTSDFTQTTATTSTSTFNGTVDGNGKTITGLTITSSADKSGLFAELGPNAMVKNLILKNVNITGQNNTAALAGINRGSVSTVTVSGTINGGLFVGGISGTNYGSITTSDVNGLTIKGLNSIGSLTGGVNTGSSQTSNVVLVLPDTFPTEVYGIASAKTVDFVFAPSDGTIAVLTTPALLTAAPVSGQQKLTLTPQAGFLSGDLQISMQKNNLSAVRTVKIFSKQAGSFFDGGDGSVASPYIISNESALDYVRNDGTKNYKIVANIALTKPWTPIPTFSGTLDGGKFKVTGLTINSTTANDGFINTNTGTIKDIQFLNVDCKTNAAFGVITGKTTGGTIQNVVVTGSVISTNTGDLLGGISGELSAGGKLTQCYTNLNISASCGMIGGIAGRLTTSTGAITEISYCTTTGSLEITASKNRIAGILGRAEGTVSGGIIKNCLSTVNITATVAAATTANGIGGIFGADQNANIVPIDQCMFSGSISAGFSIGGIAGVGSTITNCIVKGKGPLATQPMLSAASTTPATGNIGGIAGTNKTKLENCVVREVTIKSVITPAGFPNAGIASTYQNNGYTKNSFVANTSIEGSNTAPNWDNNFRISGTAANGTGVNSSNFVGTGVTIVGRTSAITNDLNGLDGQVKTQAELTQSFFQGIGYDFAIWKIDTDGYLSLKNVGYNGTLPTP
;
A
#
# COMPACT_ATOMS: atom_id res chain seq x y z
N MET A 1 -54.29 -63.99 44.30
CA MET A 1 -54.33 -62.92 45.32
C MET A 1 -53.04 -62.12 45.19
N LYS A 2 -53.12 -60.94 44.56
CA LYS A 2 -52.90 -59.61 45.18
C LYS A 2 -51.47 -59.43 45.71
N ARG A 3 -50.57 -58.75 44.97
CA ARG A 3 -50.36 -57.27 44.95
C ARG A 3 -50.26 -56.66 46.35
N THR A 4 -49.22 -55.83 46.50
CA THR A 4 -48.96 -54.75 47.48
C THR A 4 -47.99 -55.11 48.61
N TYR A 5 -47.02 -54.21 48.84
CA TYR A 5 -45.85 -54.24 49.75
C TYR A 5 -44.65 -55.01 49.20
N PHE A 6 -43.71 -54.39 48.49
CA PHE A 6 -42.71 -53.49 49.09
C PHE A 6 -42.12 -52.48 48.08
N PHE A 7 -43.00 -51.72 47.43
CA PHE A 7 -42.69 -50.42 46.81
C PHE A 7 -42.42 -49.40 47.95
N ARG A 8 -41.21 -49.40 48.53
CA ARG A 8 -40.82 -48.32 49.47
C ARG A 8 -39.32 -48.08 49.70
N ASN A 9 -38.41 -48.91 49.16
CA ASN A 9 -36.96 -48.69 49.28
C ASN A 9 -36.26 -48.23 47.98
N ILE A 10 -36.98 -48.03 46.87
CA ILE A 10 -36.42 -47.51 45.60
C ILE A 10 -36.61 -45.98 45.47
N ILE A 11 -37.37 -45.34 46.36
CA ILE A 11 -37.67 -43.90 46.31
C ILE A 11 -36.66 -43.04 47.09
N CYS A 12 -35.84 -43.63 47.98
CA CYS A 12 -34.75 -42.89 48.65
C CYS A 12 -33.44 -42.82 47.85
N LEU A 13 -33.27 -43.61 46.78
CA LEU A 13 -32.06 -43.58 45.94
C LEU A 13 -32.17 -42.62 44.73
N VAL A 14 -33.37 -42.10 44.45
CA VAL A 14 -33.65 -41.24 43.28
C VAL A 14 -33.69 -39.75 43.64
N ILE A 15 -33.71 -39.38 44.93
CA ILE A 15 -33.78 -37.97 45.37
C ILE A 15 -32.41 -37.39 45.79
N LEU A 16 -31.35 -38.20 45.90
CA LEU A 16 -29.97 -37.68 46.07
C LEU A 16 -29.18 -37.58 44.74
N ALA A 17 -29.75 -38.05 43.63
CA ALA A 17 -29.13 -38.02 42.31
C ALA A 17 -29.54 -36.81 41.45
N ILE A 18 -30.42 -35.93 41.95
CA ILE A 18 -31.00 -34.81 41.17
C ILE A 18 -30.54 -33.42 41.66
N THR A 19 -29.64 -33.33 42.65
CA THR A 19 -29.07 -32.04 43.12
C THR A 19 -27.59 -31.80 42.78
N VAL A 20 -26.95 -32.65 41.95
CA VAL A 20 -25.54 -32.45 41.50
C VAL A 20 -25.39 -32.48 39.97
N LEU A 21 -26.47 -32.28 39.22
CA LEU A 21 -26.45 -32.19 37.75
C LEU A 21 -27.14 -30.91 37.26
N GLN A 22 -26.60 -29.76 37.70
CA GLN A 22 -26.81 -28.47 37.04
C GLN A 22 -25.64 -27.52 37.34
N ALA A 23 -24.50 -27.78 36.71
CA ALA A 23 -23.45 -26.79 36.47
C ALA A 23 -22.67 -27.14 35.21
N CYS A 24 -23.34 -27.14 34.06
CA CYS A 24 -22.67 -26.88 32.78
C CYS A 24 -22.77 -25.39 32.49
N LYS A 25 -21.66 -24.65 32.51
CA LYS A 25 -21.15 -23.92 31.32
C LYS A 25 -19.96 -23.00 31.65
N LYS A 26 -19.01 -23.03 30.71
CA LYS A 26 -18.13 -21.94 30.26
C LYS A 26 -16.81 -21.74 31.03
N ASP A 27 -15.77 -22.45 30.58
CA ASP A 27 -14.39 -21.96 30.66
C ASP A 27 -13.86 -21.72 29.25
N ASN A 28 -14.27 -20.60 28.66
CA ASN A 28 -13.48 -19.91 27.63
C ASN A 28 -12.91 -18.59 28.15
N GLU A 29 -12.95 -18.37 29.46
CA GLU A 29 -12.29 -17.25 30.15
C GLU A 29 -11.87 -17.69 31.57
N ARG A 30 -10.90 -18.62 31.67
CA ARG A 30 -10.15 -18.73 32.92
C ARG A 30 -9.05 -17.67 32.88
N PRO A 31 -8.99 -16.73 33.84
CA PRO A 31 -7.85 -15.84 33.96
C PRO A 31 -6.58 -16.69 34.11
N LYS A 32 -5.51 -16.31 33.38
CA LYS A 32 -4.14 -16.77 33.65
C LYS A 32 -3.80 -16.47 35.12
N SER A 33 -3.97 -17.43 36.04
CA SER A 33 -3.21 -17.54 37.30
C SER A 33 -3.73 -18.57 38.32
N LEU A 34 -4.28 -19.73 37.91
CA LEU A 34 -4.45 -20.84 38.86
C LEU A 34 -4.00 -22.16 38.23
N PRO A 35 -3.02 -22.88 38.82
CA PRO A 35 -2.64 -24.20 38.31
C PRO A 35 -3.84 -25.16 38.33
N ASP A 36 -3.87 -26.10 37.37
CA ASP A 36 -4.82 -27.20 37.40
C ASP A 36 -4.65 -27.97 38.72
N ARG A 37 -5.76 -28.40 39.35
CA ARG A 37 -5.66 -29.27 40.53
C ARG A 37 -4.98 -30.58 40.15
N MET A 38 -4.10 -31.04 41.02
CA MET A 38 -3.55 -32.39 40.95
C MET A 38 -4.68 -33.42 40.99
N GLU A 39 -4.61 -34.41 40.10
CA GLU A 39 -5.62 -35.47 39.96
C GLU A 39 -4.95 -36.83 40.00
N ILE A 40 -5.53 -37.77 40.76
CA ILE A 40 -5.16 -39.19 40.73
C ILE A 40 -5.99 -39.89 39.67
N LEU A 41 -5.32 -40.62 38.78
CA LEU A 41 -5.95 -41.32 37.65
C LEU A 41 -6.12 -42.80 37.98
N ASP A 42 -7.10 -43.13 38.82
CA ASP A 42 -7.39 -44.49 39.30
C ASP A 42 -7.50 -45.53 38.17
N THR A 43 -8.08 -45.13 37.04
CA THR A 43 -8.26 -45.97 35.87
C THR A 43 -6.94 -46.33 35.18
N LYS A 44 -5.92 -45.47 35.27
CA LYS A 44 -4.58 -45.67 34.69
C LYS A 44 -3.56 -46.23 35.68
N SER A 45 -3.81 -46.09 36.98
CA SER A 45 -3.03 -46.77 38.02
C SER A 45 -3.14 -48.29 37.86
N LYS A 46 -2.06 -49.04 38.09
CA LYS A 46 -2.01 -50.48 37.81
C LYS A 46 -1.09 -51.23 38.74
N VAL A 47 -1.28 -52.53 38.79
CA VAL A 47 -0.41 -53.47 39.50
C VAL A 47 0.54 -54.10 38.50
N ASN A 48 1.82 -54.20 38.84
CA ASN A 48 2.84 -54.84 38.03
C ASN A 48 3.39 -56.08 38.75
N GLY A 49 3.82 -57.06 37.96
CA GLY A 49 4.32 -58.34 38.44
C GLY A 49 3.20 -59.34 38.72
N ASN A 50 3.54 -60.63 38.71
CA ASN A 50 2.58 -61.69 39.00
C ASN A 50 2.37 -61.80 40.51
N LEU A 51 1.12 -61.85 40.96
CA LEU A 51 0.79 -62.06 42.36
C LEU A 51 0.30 -63.48 42.51
N VAL A 52 1.02 -64.28 43.29
CA VAL A 52 0.80 -65.71 43.36
C VAL A 52 0.64 -66.14 44.80
N GLU A 53 -0.40 -66.92 45.06
CA GLU A 53 -0.72 -67.42 46.39
C GLU A 53 0.49 -68.11 47.02
N SER A 54 0.74 -67.79 48.28
CA SER A 54 1.83 -68.34 49.09
C SER A 54 3.26 -68.06 48.62
N LEU A 55 3.47 -67.25 47.57
CA LEU A 55 4.80 -66.80 47.14
C LEU A 55 5.11 -65.41 47.70
N VAL A 56 6.35 -65.22 48.17
CA VAL A 56 6.79 -63.91 48.68
C VAL A 56 6.96 -62.94 47.51
N LEU A 57 6.44 -61.72 47.65
CA LEU A 57 6.56 -60.69 46.62
C LEU A 57 8.03 -60.29 46.40
N SER A 58 8.38 -60.04 45.15
CA SER A 58 9.72 -59.65 44.71
C SER A 58 9.79 -58.15 44.40
N ALA A 59 10.99 -57.64 44.13
CA ALA A 59 11.18 -56.25 43.70
C ALA A 59 10.46 -55.89 42.38
N THR A 60 10.03 -56.89 41.59
CA THR A 60 9.26 -56.66 40.35
C THR A 60 7.78 -56.40 40.62
N ASN A 61 7.29 -56.74 41.81
CA ASN A 61 5.91 -56.53 42.22
C ASN A 61 5.75 -55.09 42.75
N THR A 62 5.11 -54.25 41.95
CA THR A 62 4.95 -52.82 42.26
C THR A 62 3.53 -52.36 41.96
N PHE A 63 3.10 -51.29 42.63
CA PHE A 63 1.92 -50.54 42.26
C PHE A 63 2.35 -49.26 41.53
N THR A 64 1.88 -49.08 40.30
CA THR A 64 2.00 -47.82 39.56
C THR A 64 0.83 -46.92 39.91
N LEU A 65 1.12 -45.80 40.57
CA LEU A 65 0.17 -44.70 40.73
C LEU A 65 0.28 -43.77 39.53
N SER A 66 -0.81 -43.53 38.81
CA SER A 66 -0.88 -42.53 37.73
C SER A 66 -1.55 -41.24 38.22
N PHE A 67 -1.04 -40.10 37.76
CA PHE A 67 -1.53 -38.79 38.18
C PHE A 67 -1.32 -37.73 37.09
N LYS A 68 -2.05 -36.62 37.20
CA LYS A 68 -1.92 -35.45 36.32
C LYS A 68 -1.74 -34.19 37.17
N ASN A 69 -1.01 -33.21 36.62
CA ASN A 69 -0.90 -31.87 37.18
C ASN A 69 -0.31 -31.82 38.61
N ALA A 70 0.58 -32.75 38.97
CA ALA A 70 1.37 -32.65 40.20
C ALA A 70 2.45 -31.55 40.04
N PRO A 71 2.54 -30.57 40.96
CA PRO A 71 3.58 -29.55 40.92
C PRO A 71 4.99 -30.14 41.05
N THR A 72 5.99 -29.50 40.45
CA THR A 72 7.40 -29.90 40.59
C THR A 72 7.86 -29.83 42.06
N GLY A 73 8.51 -30.87 42.56
CA GLY A 73 8.94 -31.03 43.95
C GLY A 73 7.85 -31.56 44.88
N THR A 74 6.76 -32.13 44.34
CA THR A 74 5.67 -32.68 45.16
C THR A 74 6.07 -34.04 45.74
N SER A 75 6.32 -34.07 47.05
CA SER A 75 6.54 -35.31 47.80
C SER A 75 5.20 -35.91 48.24
N ALA A 76 5.04 -37.22 48.03
CA ALA A 76 3.86 -37.98 48.43
C ALA A 76 4.26 -39.22 49.24
N VAL A 77 3.56 -39.47 50.33
CA VAL A 77 3.66 -40.75 51.06
C VAL A 77 2.54 -41.65 50.58
N ILE A 78 2.90 -42.75 49.93
CA ILE A 78 1.96 -43.74 49.42
C ILE A 78 1.98 -44.95 50.35
N SER A 79 0.80 -45.37 50.81
CA SER A 79 0.65 -46.54 51.68
C SER A 79 -0.66 -47.26 51.46
N ALA A 80 -0.71 -48.53 51.83
CA ALA A 80 -1.92 -49.34 51.85
C ALA A 80 -1.80 -50.38 52.96
N GLU A 81 -2.86 -50.53 53.75
CA GLU A 81 -2.93 -51.57 54.77
C GLU A 81 -2.95 -52.96 54.15
N ALA A 82 -2.57 -53.97 54.93
CA ALA A 82 -2.48 -55.33 54.43
C ALA A 82 -3.87 -55.91 54.11
N VAL A 83 -4.11 -56.25 52.85
CA VAL A 83 -5.29 -56.98 52.38
C VAL A 83 -4.82 -58.21 51.62
N ASN A 84 -5.36 -59.39 51.96
CA ASN A 84 -4.91 -60.69 51.45
C ASN A 84 -3.38 -60.92 51.56
N GLY A 85 -2.76 -60.42 52.62
CA GLY A 85 -1.32 -60.56 52.86
C GLY A 85 -0.42 -59.64 52.01
N ILE A 86 -1.00 -58.72 51.24
CA ILE A 86 -0.28 -57.72 50.44
C ILE A 86 -0.51 -56.33 51.01
N SER A 87 0.55 -55.54 51.14
CA SER A 87 0.49 -54.15 51.60
C SER A 87 1.41 -53.25 50.77
N ILE A 88 1.22 -51.94 50.88
CA ILE A 88 2.21 -50.95 50.45
C ILE A 88 2.76 -50.32 51.72
N PRO A 89 4.04 -50.59 52.09
CA PRO A 89 4.65 -49.92 53.22
C PRO A 89 4.68 -48.41 52.92
N ALA A 90 4.58 -47.58 53.96
CA ALA A 90 4.61 -46.12 53.78
C ALA A 90 5.88 -45.70 53.04
N THR A 91 5.73 -45.37 51.76
CA THR A 91 6.84 -45.11 50.84
C THR A 91 6.74 -43.66 50.39
N THR A 92 7.77 -42.88 50.69
CA THR A 92 7.88 -41.50 50.22
C THR A 92 8.42 -41.50 48.79
N VAL A 93 7.69 -40.87 47.88
CA VAL A 93 8.08 -40.70 46.48
C VAL A 93 7.88 -39.28 46.01
N GLU A 94 8.65 -38.89 45.00
CA GLU A 94 8.52 -37.60 44.33
C GLU A 94 7.64 -37.73 43.09
N LEU A 95 6.59 -36.92 42.99
CA LEU A 95 5.64 -36.88 41.86
C LEU A 95 6.13 -35.92 40.77
N ASN A 96 7.38 -36.08 40.32
CA ASN A 96 8.06 -35.14 39.44
C ASN A 96 8.04 -35.58 37.97
N GLY A 97 7.58 -34.69 37.07
CA GLY A 97 7.80 -34.72 35.61
C GLY A 97 7.27 -35.92 34.82
N THR A 98 6.81 -36.96 35.50
CA THR A 98 6.28 -38.21 34.95
C THR A 98 4.81 -38.34 35.36
N SER A 99 3.94 -38.78 34.46
CA SER A 99 2.50 -38.94 34.75
C SER A 99 2.18 -40.18 35.62
N SER A 100 3.20 -40.84 36.18
CA SER A 100 3.05 -42.02 37.03
C SER A 100 4.33 -42.33 37.82
N VAL A 101 4.19 -42.96 38.99
CA VAL A 101 5.29 -43.44 39.84
C VAL A 101 5.04 -44.87 40.31
N ASN A 102 6.11 -45.67 40.46
CA ASN A 102 6.02 -47.04 40.97
C ASN A 102 6.43 -47.09 42.44
N VAL A 103 5.65 -47.79 43.26
CA VAL A 103 5.99 -48.12 44.65
C VAL A 103 6.01 -49.63 44.86
N PRO A 104 6.93 -50.17 45.67
CA PRO A 104 7.03 -51.60 45.90
C PRO A 104 5.83 -52.13 46.67
N LEU A 105 5.36 -53.31 46.27
CA LEU A 105 4.43 -54.12 47.07
C LEU A 105 5.23 -55.01 48.00
N THR A 106 4.74 -55.23 49.23
CA THR A 106 5.36 -56.16 50.18
C THR A 106 4.35 -57.14 50.75
N GLY A 107 4.87 -58.28 51.21
CA GLY A 107 4.08 -59.33 51.84
C GLY A 107 4.06 -60.62 51.02
N LYS A 108 3.08 -61.47 51.33
CA LYS A 108 2.90 -62.80 50.79
C LYS A 108 1.39 -63.03 50.60
N PRO A 109 0.88 -63.13 49.35
CA PRO A 109 -0.54 -63.32 49.10
C PRO A 109 -1.06 -64.59 49.77
N THR A 110 -2.22 -64.52 50.42
CA THR A 110 -2.73 -65.63 51.25
C THR A 110 -3.82 -66.49 50.60
N THR A 111 -4.58 -65.95 49.66
CA THR A 111 -5.72 -66.62 48.98
C THR A 111 -5.73 -66.27 47.48
N ASP A 112 -6.00 -67.24 46.59
CA ASP A 112 -6.37 -66.97 45.18
C ASP A 112 -7.68 -66.17 45.08
N GLY A 113 -7.76 -65.27 44.09
CA GLY A 113 -8.95 -64.47 43.85
C GLY A 113 -8.69 -62.99 43.61
N THR A 114 -9.76 -62.22 43.71
CA THR A 114 -9.77 -60.78 43.44
C THR A 114 -10.03 -60.03 44.74
N PHE A 115 -9.29 -58.95 44.99
CA PHE A 115 -9.58 -58.06 46.11
C PHE A 115 -9.26 -56.62 45.74
N VAL A 116 -9.86 -55.66 46.43
CA VAL A 116 -9.58 -54.24 46.23
C VAL A 116 -8.61 -53.79 47.30
N LEU A 117 -7.53 -53.14 46.88
CA LEU A 117 -6.62 -52.44 47.77
C LEU A 117 -6.91 -50.93 47.69
N VAL A 118 -7.17 -50.34 48.85
CA VAL A 118 -7.34 -48.89 49.00
C VAL A 118 -5.97 -48.29 49.28
N VAL A 119 -5.42 -47.61 48.28
CA VAL A 119 -4.11 -46.95 48.35
C VAL A 119 -4.32 -45.51 48.79
N ASN A 120 -3.72 -45.14 49.92
CA ASN A 120 -3.71 -43.79 50.45
C ASN A 120 -2.49 -43.03 49.92
N ILE A 121 -2.71 -41.84 49.37
CA ILE A 121 -1.67 -40.95 48.85
C ILE A 121 -1.73 -39.65 49.64
N LYS A 122 -0.79 -39.47 50.55
CA LYS A 122 -0.71 -38.26 51.40
C LYS A 122 0.24 -37.25 50.78
N VAL A 123 -0.30 -36.08 50.43
CA VAL A 123 0.45 -34.95 49.88
C VAL A 123 0.13 -33.71 50.73
N ASN A 124 1.14 -33.11 51.36
CA ASN A 124 1.01 -31.87 52.15
C ASN A 124 -0.19 -31.87 53.12
N GLY A 125 -0.40 -32.97 53.86
CA GLY A 125 -1.49 -33.13 54.83
C GLY A 125 -2.86 -33.50 54.23
N THR A 126 -3.02 -33.48 52.90
CA THR A 126 -4.23 -33.95 52.20
C THR A 126 -4.09 -35.42 51.82
N THR A 127 -5.13 -36.22 52.06
CA THR A 127 -5.15 -37.65 51.68
C THR A 127 -6.02 -37.83 50.43
N TYR A 128 -5.41 -38.28 49.35
CA TYR A 128 -6.10 -38.81 48.17
C TYR A 128 -6.20 -40.33 48.30
N VAL A 129 -7.23 -40.91 47.69
CA VAL A 129 -7.49 -42.35 47.73
C VAL A 129 -7.59 -42.86 46.31
N CYS A 130 -6.81 -43.90 46.00
CA CYS A 130 -6.94 -44.69 44.77
C CYS A 130 -7.39 -46.09 45.17
N SER A 131 -8.54 -46.54 44.66
CA SER A 131 -9.00 -47.92 44.87
C SER A 131 -8.70 -48.74 43.62
N LYS A 132 -7.91 -49.81 43.75
CA LYS A 132 -7.57 -50.67 42.62
C LYS A 132 -7.85 -52.13 42.95
N GLU A 133 -8.38 -52.86 41.97
CA GLU A 133 -8.55 -54.30 42.04
C GLU A 133 -7.22 -55.01 41.75
N PHE A 134 -6.90 -55.99 42.58
CA PHE A 134 -5.73 -56.85 42.53
C PHE A 134 -6.18 -58.28 42.26
N TYR A 135 -5.37 -59.01 41.50
CA TYR A 135 -5.62 -60.40 41.15
C TYR A 135 -4.48 -61.25 41.68
N VAL A 136 -4.80 -62.27 42.46
CA VAL A 136 -3.87 -63.30 42.91
C VAL A 136 -4.28 -64.58 42.22
N ASP A 137 -3.29 -65.34 41.74
CA ASP A 137 -3.48 -66.64 41.11
C ASP A 137 -2.83 -67.76 41.93
N LEU A 138 -3.26 -69.00 41.69
CA LEU A 138 -2.72 -70.19 42.34
C LEU A 138 -1.25 -70.44 41.93
N ALA A 139 -0.43 -70.92 42.88
CA ALA A 139 0.93 -71.37 42.59
C ALA A 139 1.00 -72.63 41.70
N THR A 140 -0.12 -73.34 41.54
CA THR A 140 -0.23 -74.58 40.75
C THR A 140 -0.49 -74.33 39.26
N VAL A 141 -0.60 -73.08 38.81
CA VAL A 141 -0.72 -72.77 37.38
C VAL A 141 0.51 -73.27 36.62
N THR A 142 0.28 -74.05 35.56
CA THR A 142 1.33 -74.60 34.70
C THR A 142 1.34 -74.08 33.27
N ALA A 143 0.33 -73.32 32.84
CA ALA A 143 0.23 -72.77 31.48
C ALA A 143 -0.44 -71.38 31.46
N ILE A 144 -0.12 -70.60 30.43
CA ILE A 144 -0.80 -69.35 30.09
C ILE A 144 -1.82 -69.64 28.99
N ASP A 145 -3.11 -69.48 29.29
CA ASP A 145 -4.18 -69.48 28.30
C ASP A 145 -4.40 -68.05 27.80
N PHE A 146 -3.96 -67.79 26.57
CA PHE A 146 -4.05 -66.48 25.90
C PHE A 146 -4.84 -66.61 24.59
N ALA A 147 -6.14 -66.37 24.69
CA ALA A 147 -7.13 -66.56 23.63
C ALA A 147 -7.35 -65.29 22.79
N LEU A 148 -6.30 -64.83 22.10
CA LEU A 148 -6.38 -63.74 21.14
C LEU A 148 -6.38 -64.29 19.71
N ALA A 149 -7.43 -63.97 18.94
CA ALA A 149 -7.56 -64.43 17.56
C ALA A 149 -6.42 -63.89 16.68
N GLU A 150 -5.76 -64.77 15.90
CA GLU A 150 -4.63 -64.40 15.02
C GLU A 150 -5.07 -63.99 13.60
N THR A 151 -6.36 -63.75 13.38
CA THR A 151 -6.88 -63.31 12.08
C THR A 151 -6.45 -61.86 11.80
N PRO A 152 -6.11 -61.52 10.54
CA PRO A 152 -5.77 -60.14 10.18
C PRO A 152 -6.88 -59.17 10.53
N LEU A 153 -6.54 -58.14 11.30
CA LEU A 153 -7.43 -57.03 11.62
C LEU A 153 -7.44 -56.07 10.44
N LEU A 154 -8.61 -55.94 9.81
CA LEU A 154 -8.84 -55.03 8.69
C LEU A 154 -9.43 -53.72 9.19
N ASN A 155 -9.38 -52.66 8.38
CA ASN A 155 -9.92 -51.35 8.71
C ASN A 155 -9.28 -50.69 9.95
N VAL A 156 -8.00 -50.96 10.19
CA VAL A 156 -7.20 -50.33 11.25
C VAL A 156 -6.74 -48.95 10.79
N ASN A 157 -7.69 -48.12 10.35
CA ASN A 157 -7.49 -46.73 9.97
C ASN A 157 -8.06 -45.75 11.02
N LYS A 158 -8.66 -46.30 12.07
CA LYS A 158 -9.19 -45.64 13.27
C LYS A 158 -8.90 -46.50 14.50
N VAL A 159 -9.14 -45.95 15.70
CA VAL A 159 -8.99 -46.69 16.96
C VAL A 159 -9.84 -47.97 16.90
N THR A 160 -9.21 -49.11 17.21
CA THR A 160 -9.82 -50.44 17.15
C THR A 160 -9.56 -51.17 18.45
N ASP A 161 -10.62 -51.66 19.08
CA ASP A 161 -10.59 -52.40 20.34
C ASP A 161 -10.90 -53.88 20.06
N ILE A 162 -10.11 -54.79 20.64
CA ILE A 162 -10.29 -56.25 20.55
C ILE A 162 -10.31 -56.83 21.95
N ASP A 163 -11.43 -57.46 22.32
CA ASP A 163 -11.54 -58.16 23.59
C ASP A 163 -10.97 -59.58 23.48
N PHE A 164 -10.25 -60.03 24.51
CA PHE A 164 -9.72 -61.38 24.63
C PHE A 164 -9.75 -61.90 26.07
N ASP A 165 -9.86 -63.22 26.20
CA ASP A 165 -9.77 -63.90 27.48
C ASP A 165 -8.30 -64.23 27.83
N ILE A 166 -7.96 -64.11 29.12
CA ILE A 166 -6.63 -64.41 29.64
C ILE A 166 -6.72 -65.18 30.97
N TYR A 167 -5.91 -66.23 31.11
CA TYR A 167 -5.61 -66.89 32.37
C TYR A 167 -4.11 -67.24 32.42
N PRO A 168 -3.39 -66.98 33.52
CA PRO A 168 -3.85 -66.47 34.83
C PRO A 168 -4.20 -64.97 34.86
N LYS A 169 -4.91 -64.53 35.90
CA LYS A 169 -5.47 -63.18 36.04
C LYS A 169 -4.39 -62.11 36.20
N SER A 170 -3.27 -62.41 36.85
CA SER A 170 -2.13 -61.50 37.10
C SER A 170 -1.04 -61.56 36.01
N THR A 171 -1.39 -62.03 34.81
CA THR A 171 -0.51 -62.06 33.63
C THR A 171 0.01 -60.66 33.30
N VAL A 172 1.31 -60.57 32.99
CA VAL A 172 1.98 -59.33 32.56
C VAL A 172 2.14 -59.36 31.04
N PHE A 173 1.98 -58.21 30.39
CA PHE A 173 2.08 -58.10 28.93
C PHE A 173 3.21 -57.17 28.51
N THR A 174 3.96 -57.59 27.49
CA THR A 174 4.84 -56.72 26.70
C THR A 174 4.25 -56.56 25.30
N ILE A 175 4.13 -55.32 24.82
CA ILE A 175 3.49 -54.99 23.53
C ILE A 175 4.53 -54.34 22.62
N VAL A 176 4.68 -54.87 21.40
CA VAL A 176 5.58 -54.34 20.38
C VAL A 176 4.76 -54.04 19.11
N PRO A 177 4.26 -52.81 18.94
CA PRO A 177 3.58 -52.40 17.73
C PRO A 177 4.57 -52.03 16.62
N SER A 178 4.17 -52.25 15.36
CA SER A 178 4.89 -51.72 14.19
C SER A 178 4.90 -50.19 14.16
N PRO A 179 5.82 -49.55 13.40
CA PRO A 179 5.80 -48.10 13.20
C PRO A 179 4.41 -47.61 12.76
N ASN A 180 4.03 -46.42 13.20
CA ASN A 180 2.72 -45.81 12.94
C ASN A 180 1.52 -46.49 13.62
N LEU A 181 1.76 -47.45 14.53
CA LEU A 181 0.77 -47.96 15.47
C LEU A 181 1.19 -47.68 16.91
N THR A 182 0.22 -47.39 17.77
CA THR A 182 0.36 -47.58 19.22
C THR A 182 -0.66 -48.61 19.68
N ALA A 183 -0.32 -49.34 20.74
CA ALA A 183 -1.19 -50.35 21.30
C ALA A 183 -1.09 -50.39 22.82
N GLU A 184 -2.22 -50.58 23.49
CA GLU A 184 -2.30 -50.73 24.94
C GLU A 184 -3.28 -51.84 25.33
N ILE A 185 -3.05 -52.46 26.49
CA ILE A 185 -3.97 -53.43 27.07
C ILE A 185 -4.71 -52.78 28.23
N ILE A 186 -6.03 -52.80 28.13
CA ILE A 186 -6.96 -52.28 29.12
C ILE A 186 -7.56 -53.46 29.86
N ASN A 187 -7.57 -53.36 31.19
CA ASN A 187 -8.15 -54.38 32.03
C ASN A 187 -9.67 -54.17 32.14
N VAL A 188 -10.46 -55.21 31.81
CA VAL A 188 -11.93 -55.16 31.80
C VAL A 188 -12.52 -55.91 32.97
N SER A 189 -12.02 -57.13 33.22
CA SER A 189 -12.43 -57.99 34.32
C SER A 189 -11.27 -58.95 34.66
N PRO A 190 -11.36 -59.77 35.72
CA PRO A 190 -10.26 -60.67 36.09
C PRO A 190 -9.79 -61.57 34.94
N THR A 191 -10.72 -62.05 34.10
CA THR A 191 -10.45 -62.97 32.98
C THR A 191 -10.47 -62.28 31.61
N LYS A 192 -10.86 -61.00 31.51
CA LYS A 192 -11.01 -60.30 30.22
C LYS A 192 -10.12 -59.07 30.11
N ARG A 193 -9.56 -58.87 28.91
CA ARG A 193 -8.76 -57.71 28.54
C ARG A 193 -9.24 -57.16 27.20
N THR A 194 -9.00 -55.87 26.97
CA THR A 194 -9.16 -55.23 25.67
C THR A 194 -7.80 -54.78 25.16
N LEU A 195 -7.42 -55.22 23.97
CA LEU A 195 -6.32 -54.63 23.21
C LEU A 195 -6.85 -53.44 22.41
N ARG A 196 -6.39 -52.23 22.73
CA ARG A 196 -6.68 -51.01 21.97
C ARG A 196 -5.54 -50.69 21.03
N ILE A 197 -5.82 -50.60 19.74
CA ILE A 197 -4.85 -50.25 18.69
C ILE A 197 -5.23 -48.88 18.12
N THR A 198 -4.25 -47.98 18.05
CA THR A 198 -4.42 -46.62 17.52
C THR A 198 -3.45 -46.39 16.36
N PRO A 199 -3.93 -46.28 15.10
CA PRO A 199 -3.09 -45.99 13.94
C PRO A 199 -2.86 -44.49 13.76
N THR A 200 -1.70 -44.13 13.22
CA THR A 200 -1.50 -42.79 12.64
C THR A 200 -2.09 -42.74 11.23
N ALA A 201 -2.21 -41.53 10.66
CA ALA A 201 -2.60 -41.35 9.25
C ALA A 201 -1.62 -42.00 8.26
N GLN A 202 -0.38 -42.27 8.67
CA GLN A 202 0.65 -42.90 7.82
C GLN A 202 0.62 -44.43 7.85
N PHE A 203 -0.16 -45.02 8.75
CA PHE A 203 -0.23 -46.48 8.86
C PHE A 203 -0.90 -47.11 7.63
N THR A 204 -0.29 -48.16 7.10
CA THR A 204 -0.78 -48.92 5.95
C THR A 204 -1.01 -50.38 6.34
N THR A 205 0.06 -51.11 6.67
CA THR A 205 0.03 -52.47 7.20
C THR A 205 1.15 -52.68 8.21
N GLY A 206 0.96 -53.59 9.16
CA GLY A 206 1.98 -53.95 10.12
C GLY A 206 1.48 -55.02 11.08
N THR A 207 2.24 -55.27 12.14
CA THR A 207 1.86 -56.23 13.19
C THR A 207 1.93 -55.61 14.58
N VAL A 208 1.17 -56.19 15.51
CA VAL A 208 1.28 -55.94 16.95
C VAL A 208 1.59 -57.28 17.61
N ALA A 209 2.82 -57.43 18.13
CA ALA A 209 3.22 -58.60 18.89
C ALA A 209 2.94 -58.36 20.39
N ILE A 210 2.27 -59.31 21.03
CA ILE A 210 1.89 -59.26 22.44
C ILE A 210 2.44 -60.51 23.10
N THR A 211 3.36 -60.33 24.05
CA THR A 211 3.95 -61.42 24.83
C THR A 211 3.37 -61.40 26.23
N ALA A 212 2.65 -62.47 26.57
CA ALA A 212 2.11 -62.72 27.90
C ALA A 212 3.14 -63.50 28.74
N THR A 213 3.40 -63.04 29.97
CA THR A 213 4.32 -63.66 30.92
C THR A 213 3.68 -63.88 32.28
N PHE A 214 3.96 -65.04 32.86
CA PHE A 214 3.52 -65.41 34.21
C PHE A 214 4.56 -66.34 34.87
N MET A 215 5.12 -65.93 36.00
CA MET A 215 6.18 -66.64 36.71
C MET A 215 7.33 -67.06 35.76
N ALA A 216 7.87 -68.27 35.95
CA ALA A 216 8.84 -68.91 35.07
C ALA A 216 8.18 -69.78 33.98
N ILE A 217 6.88 -69.64 33.71
CA ILE A 217 6.20 -70.34 32.61
C ILE A 217 6.71 -69.75 31.29
N ALA A 218 6.91 -70.60 30.28
CA ALA A 218 7.33 -70.16 28.95
C ALA A 218 6.38 -69.06 28.41
N PRO A 219 6.89 -67.87 28.02
CA PRO A 219 6.06 -66.79 27.51
C PRO A 219 5.23 -67.20 26.29
N VAL A 220 3.98 -66.74 26.23
CA VAL A 220 3.09 -66.96 25.08
C VAL A 220 2.99 -65.68 24.27
N THR A 221 3.52 -65.67 23.05
CA THR A 221 3.42 -64.53 22.13
C THR A 221 2.33 -64.76 21.10
N ARG A 222 1.48 -63.74 20.90
CA ARG A 222 0.50 -63.65 19.80
C ARG A 222 0.84 -62.46 18.93
N THR A 223 0.83 -62.64 17.62
CA THR A 223 1.12 -61.57 16.66
C THR A 223 -0.11 -61.28 15.81
N LEU A 224 -0.68 -60.09 15.98
CA LEU A 224 -1.82 -59.62 15.19
C LEU A 224 -1.35 -58.86 13.97
N SER A 225 -1.69 -59.36 12.78
CA SER A 225 -1.54 -58.59 11.55
C SER A 225 -2.62 -57.51 11.48
N CYS A 226 -2.23 -56.27 11.26
CA CYS A 226 -3.10 -55.10 11.18
C CYS A 226 -3.01 -54.48 9.78
N ASN A 227 -4.16 -54.07 9.25
CA ASN A 227 -4.29 -53.51 7.91
C ASN A 227 -5.24 -52.32 7.91
N ALA A 228 -4.78 -51.16 7.46
CA ALA A 228 -5.60 -49.96 7.35
C ALA A 228 -6.68 -50.07 6.26
N PHE A 229 -6.47 -50.93 5.26
CA PHE A 229 -7.34 -51.09 4.12
C PHE A 229 -8.51 -52.03 4.40
N ALA A 230 -9.53 -51.99 3.53
CA ALA A 230 -10.74 -52.79 3.72
C ALA A 230 -10.50 -54.29 3.51
N ALA A 231 -9.55 -54.63 2.64
CA ALA A 231 -9.02 -55.97 2.41
C ALA A 231 -7.70 -55.87 1.62
N GLY A 232 -7.10 -57.03 1.32
CA GLY A 232 -5.92 -57.16 0.45
C GLY A 232 -4.58 -57.00 1.18
N ALA A 233 -3.51 -57.42 0.51
CA ALA A 233 -2.13 -57.38 1.01
C ALA A 233 -1.23 -56.42 0.21
N GLY A 234 -1.80 -55.64 -0.73
CA GLY A 234 -1.06 -54.71 -1.58
C GLY A 234 -0.31 -55.37 -2.74
N THR A 235 -0.50 -56.67 -2.94
CA THR A 235 0.09 -57.43 -4.05
C THR A 235 -0.83 -57.40 -5.27
N THR A 236 -0.32 -57.77 -6.45
CA THR A 236 -1.14 -57.85 -7.67
C THR A 236 -2.30 -58.84 -7.54
N ALA A 237 -2.11 -59.96 -6.81
CA ALA A 237 -3.13 -60.97 -6.59
C ALA A 237 -4.16 -60.58 -5.51
N ALA A 238 -3.75 -59.73 -4.56
CA ALA A 238 -4.59 -59.26 -3.46
C ALA A 238 -4.36 -57.75 -3.24
N PRO A 239 -4.89 -56.88 -4.13
CA PRO A 239 -4.72 -55.44 -4.02
C PRO A 239 -5.43 -54.88 -2.80
N PHE A 240 -4.91 -53.80 -2.22
CA PHE A 240 -5.57 -53.07 -1.14
C PHE A 240 -6.89 -52.47 -1.62
N GLU A 241 -7.96 -52.75 -0.89
CA GLU A 241 -9.30 -52.24 -1.24
C GLU A 241 -9.56 -50.85 -0.65
N ILE A 242 -9.99 -49.93 -1.53
CA ILE A 242 -10.23 -48.51 -1.25
C ILE A 242 -11.72 -48.17 -1.42
N PRO A 243 -12.52 -48.24 -0.33
CA PRO A 243 -13.92 -47.80 -0.35
C PRO A 243 -14.11 -46.29 -0.12
N ASP A 244 -13.09 -45.56 0.37
CA ASP A 244 -13.24 -44.18 0.84
C ASP A 244 -11.98 -43.32 0.72
N ALA A 245 -12.17 -42.01 0.94
CA ALA A 245 -11.14 -40.98 0.87
C ALA A 245 -10.01 -41.17 1.90
N ASP A 246 -10.31 -41.65 3.12
CA ASP A 246 -9.28 -41.87 4.15
C ASP A 246 -8.24 -42.89 3.67
N ARG A 247 -8.69 -44.00 3.07
CA ARG A 247 -7.77 -45.01 2.51
C ARG A 247 -7.09 -44.53 1.23
N MET A 248 -7.76 -43.70 0.42
CA MET A 248 -7.14 -43.04 -0.73
C MET A 248 -5.94 -42.16 -0.30
N ASN A 249 -6.06 -41.49 0.85
CA ASN A 249 -4.97 -40.68 1.42
C ASN A 249 -3.74 -41.52 1.79
N ARG A 250 -3.94 -42.79 2.17
CA ARG A 250 -2.86 -43.67 2.64
C ARG A 250 -1.98 -44.21 1.52
N ILE A 251 -2.37 -44.06 0.25
CA ILE A 251 -1.54 -44.42 -0.91
C ILE A 251 -0.18 -43.71 -0.88
N ALA A 252 -0.13 -42.49 -0.34
CA ALA A 252 1.10 -41.71 -0.17
C ALA A 252 2.19 -42.44 0.63
N TYR A 253 1.81 -43.41 1.45
CA TYR A 253 2.71 -44.18 2.32
C TYR A 253 2.92 -45.63 1.83
N ALA A 254 2.37 -45.98 0.67
CA ALA A 254 2.51 -47.29 0.04
C ALA A 254 2.65 -47.15 -1.50
N LEU A 255 3.63 -46.35 -1.93
CA LEU A 255 3.77 -45.89 -3.32
C LEU A 255 4.05 -46.99 -4.36
N SER A 256 4.44 -48.19 -3.94
CA SER A 256 4.61 -49.37 -4.81
C SER A 256 3.47 -50.39 -4.70
N GLY A 257 2.46 -50.10 -3.87
CA GLY A 257 1.34 -51.01 -3.61
C GLY A 257 0.37 -51.12 -4.79
N ASN A 258 -0.40 -52.20 -4.80
CA ASN A 258 -1.52 -52.39 -5.73
C ASN A 258 -2.82 -52.07 -5.01
N PHE A 259 -3.65 -51.21 -5.60
CA PHE A 259 -4.87 -50.67 -5.02
C PHE A 259 -6.04 -50.90 -5.96
N LYS A 260 -7.22 -51.17 -5.39
CA LYS A 260 -8.47 -51.34 -6.12
C LYS A 260 -9.59 -50.56 -5.44
N LEU A 261 -10.28 -49.71 -6.19
CA LEU A 261 -11.46 -49.02 -5.68
C LEU A 261 -12.64 -49.98 -5.61
N THR A 262 -13.37 -49.95 -4.50
CA THR A 262 -14.56 -50.80 -4.29
C THR A 262 -15.86 -50.00 -4.24
N SER A 263 -15.79 -48.69 -4.03
CA SER A 263 -16.94 -47.78 -3.99
C SER A 263 -16.62 -46.44 -4.66
N ASP A 264 -17.67 -45.70 -5.02
CA ASP A 264 -17.57 -44.30 -5.40
C ASP A 264 -17.43 -43.44 -4.14
N PHE A 265 -16.62 -42.40 -4.18
CA PHE A 265 -16.45 -41.49 -3.04
C PHE A 265 -16.05 -40.07 -3.47
N THR A 266 -16.18 -39.13 -2.53
CA THR A 266 -15.72 -37.76 -2.70
C THR A 266 -14.31 -37.61 -2.13
N GLN A 267 -13.41 -37.02 -2.90
CA GLN A 267 -12.05 -36.68 -2.47
C GLN A 267 -11.86 -35.18 -2.74
N THR A 268 -11.67 -34.36 -1.71
CA THR A 268 -11.51 -32.91 -1.91
C THR A 268 -10.06 -32.45 -1.98
N THR A 269 -9.09 -33.30 -1.60
CA THR A 269 -7.66 -32.96 -1.58
C THR A 269 -6.82 -33.99 -2.35
N ALA A 270 -5.70 -33.56 -2.93
CA ALA A 270 -4.71 -34.50 -3.46
C ALA A 270 -3.90 -35.17 -2.36
N THR A 271 -3.50 -36.42 -2.58
CA THR A 271 -2.92 -37.28 -1.54
C THR A 271 -1.43 -37.53 -1.70
N THR A 272 -0.86 -37.31 -2.88
CA THR A 272 0.55 -37.63 -3.18
C THR A 272 1.31 -36.40 -3.66
N SER A 273 1.74 -35.56 -2.72
CA SER A 273 2.15 -34.19 -3.04
C SER A 273 3.61 -34.00 -3.52
N THR A 274 4.47 -35.02 -3.51
CA THR A 274 5.85 -34.89 -4.03
C THR A 274 6.52 -36.19 -4.51
N SER A 275 6.04 -37.36 -4.07
CA SER A 275 6.70 -38.63 -4.33
C SER A 275 6.19 -39.30 -5.61
N THR A 276 7.09 -40.02 -6.29
CA THR A 276 6.75 -40.82 -7.47
C THR A 276 5.97 -42.08 -7.06
N PHE A 277 4.76 -42.23 -7.58
CA PHE A 277 3.97 -43.45 -7.46
C PHE A 277 4.47 -44.49 -8.47
N ASN A 278 4.70 -45.73 -8.06
CA ASN A 278 5.19 -46.85 -8.89
C ASN A 278 4.33 -48.12 -8.77
N GLY A 279 3.14 -48.01 -8.17
CA GLY A 279 2.20 -49.11 -7.96
C GLY A 279 1.08 -49.15 -8.99
N THR A 280 0.00 -49.88 -8.67
CA THR A 280 -1.20 -49.97 -9.51
C THR A 280 -2.39 -49.34 -8.80
N VAL A 281 -3.16 -48.49 -9.50
CA VAL A 281 -4.51 -48.09 -9.08
C VAL A 281 -5.51 -48.56 -10.12
N ASP A 282 -6.29 -49.58 -9.77
CA ASP A 282 -7.46 -50.00 -10.54
C ASP A 282 -8.70 -49.31 -9.97
N GLY A 283 -9.21 -48.32 -10.68
CA GLY A 283 -10.45 -47.64 -10.36
C GLY A 283 -11.66 -48.57 -10.45
N ASN A 284 -11.57 -49.73 -11.11
CA ASN A 284 -12.64 -50.73 -11.17
C ASN A 284 -14.00 -50.14 -11.62
N GLY A 285 -13.97 -49.13 -12.49
CA GLY A 285 -15.14 -48.40 -12.99
C GLY A 285 -15.75 -47.43 -11.97
N LYS A 286 -15.07 -47.14 -10.86
CA LYS A 286 -15.55 -46.26 -9.78
C LYS A 286 -15.16 -44.80 -10.00
N THR A 287 -15.90 -43.93 -9.32
CA THR A 287 -15.81 -42.48 -9.42
C THR A 287 -15.23 -41.85 -8.18
N ILE A 288 -14.23 -40.99 -8.38
CA ILE A 288 -13.77 -40.00 -7.40
C ILE A 288 -14.35 -38.64 -7.79
N THR A 289 -15.14 -38.04 -6.90
CA THR A 289 -15.79 -36.74 -7.17
C THR A 289 -15.15 -35.61 -6.36
N GLY A 290 -15.02 -34.43 -6.96
CA GLY A 290 -14.77 -33.17 -6.24
C GLY A 290 -13.30 -32.86 -5.92
N LEU A 291 -12.35 -33.50 -6.62
CA LEU A 291 -10.91 -33.28 -6.41
C LEU A 291 -10.56 -31.81 -6.59
N THR A 292 -10.15 -31.16 -5.50
CA THR A 292 -9.70 -29.77 -5.50
C THR A 292 -8.22 -29.70 -5.19
N ILE A 293 -7.48 -28.98 -6.03
CA ILE A 293 -6.04 -28.77 -5.84
C ILE A 293 -5.77 -27.28 -6.06
N THR A 294 -5.09 -26.66 -5.11
CA THR A 294 -4.53 -25.31 -5.28
C THR A 294 -3.08 -25.38 -4.87
N SER A 295 -2.18 -25.32 -5.84
CA SER A 295 -0.74 -25.50 -5.64
C SER A 295 0.05 -24.47 -6.43
N SER A 296 1.10 -23.92 -5.82
CA SER A 296 2.12 -23.11 -6.49
C SER A 296 3.33 -23.94 -6.91
N ALA A 297 3.33 -25.26 -6.65
CA ALA A 297 4.41 -26.16 -7.02
C ALA A 297 4.19 -26.76 -8.43
N ASP A 298 5.30 -27.08 -9.09
CA ASP A 298 5.30 -27.90 -10.29
C ASP A 298 4.75 -29.30 -10.01
N LYS A 299 4.16 -29.93 -11.03
CA LYS A 299 3.61 -31.29 -11.00
C LYS A 299 2.38 -31.41 -10.11
N SER A 300 1.27 -30.83 -10.58
CA SER A 300 0.00 -30.83 -9.86
C SER A 300 -0.98 -31.84 -10.45
N GLY A 301 -1.54 -32.70 -9.59
CA GLY A 301 -2.58 -33.68 -9.92
C GLY A 301 -2.87 -34.59 -8.73
N LEU A 302 -3.78 -35.56 -8.88
CA LEU A 302 -3.98 -36.61 -7.88
C LEU A 302 -2.65 -37.30 -7.52
N PHE A 303 -1.81 -37.47 -8.54
CA PHE A 303 -0.40 -37.82 -8.47
C PHE A 303 0.50 -36.66 -8.91
N ALA A 304 1.54 -36.37 -8.13
CA ALA A 304 2.61 -35.51 -8.63
C ALA A 304 3.30 -36.16 -9.84
N GLU A 305 3.69 -37.43 -9.72
CA GLU A 305 4.36 -38.17 -10.78
C GLU A 305 4.04 -39.67 -10.75
N LEU A 306 3.69 -40.22 -11.91
CA LEU A 306 3.64 -41.66 -12.15
C LEU A 306 4.99 -42.13 -12.69
N GLY A 307 5.63 -43.07 -12.00
CA GLY A 307 6.88 -43.68 -12.42
C GLY A 307 6.71 -44.74 -13.52
N PRO A 308 7.82 -45.31 -14.04
CA PRO A 308 7.78 -46.22 -15.19
C PRO A 308 6.93 -47.49 -14.98
N ASN A 309 6.84 -47.97 -13.74
CA ASN A 309 6.07 -49.16 -13.38
C ASN A 309 4.63 -48.85 -12.94
N ALA A 310 4.26 -47.57 -12.87
CA ALA A 310 2.94 -47.19 -12.42
C ALA A 310 1.87 -47.54 -13.44
N MET A 311 0.74 -48.06 -12.96
CA MET A 311 -0.44 -48.35 -13.77
C MET A 311 -1.67 -47.72 -13.14
N VAL A 312 -2.37 -46.85 -13.87
CA VAL A 312 -3.68 -46.32 -13.45
C VAL A 312 -4.71 -46.70 -14.50
N LYS A 313 -5.78 -47.39 -14.09
CA LYS A 313 -6.81 -47.84 -15.03
C LYS A 313 -8.24 -47.77 -14.49
N ASN A 314 -9.22 -47.73 -15.39
CA ASN A 314 -10.65 -47.86 -15.09
C ASN A 314 -11.18 -46.86 -14.05
N LEU A 315 -10.76 -45.59 -14.12
CA LEU A 315 -11.03 -44.58 -13.09
C LEU A 315 -11.80 -43.38 -13.66
N ILE A 316 -12.80 -42.90 -12.93
CA ILE A 316 -13.54 -41.68 -13.29
C ILE A 316 -13.21 -40.58 -12.28
N LEU A 317 -12.63 -39.47 -12.73
CA LEU A 317 -12.43 -38.25 -11.95
C LEU A 317 -13.51 -37.23 -12.36
N LYS A 318 -14.49 -37.02 -11.48
CA LYS A 318 -15.64 -36.16 -11.78
C LYS A 318 -15.58 -34.84 -11.02
N ASN A 319 -15.94 -33.75 -11.69
CA ASN A 319 -16.01 -32.41 -11.10
C ASN A 319 -14.68 -31.99 -10.42
N VAL A 320 -13.55 -32.16 -11.12
CA VAL A 320 -12.26 -31.68 -10.61
C VAL A 320 -12.19 -30.15 -10.66
N ASN A 321 -11.47 -29.54 -9.73
CA ASN A 321 -11.18 -28.11 -9.71
C ASN A 321 -9.71 -27.89 -9.33
N ILE A 322 -8.85 -27.72 -10.33
CA ILE A 322 -7.41 -27.77 -10.14
C ILE A 322 -6.79 -26.46 -10.59
N THR A 323 -6.01 -25.85 -9.71
CA THR A 323 -5.15 -24.70 -9.98
C THR A 323 -3.72 -25.07 -9.61
N GLY A 324 -2.83 -25.13 -10.61
CA GLY A 324 -1.42 -25.50 -10.44
C GLY A 324 -0.46 -24.54 -11.13
N GLN A 325 0.85 -24.76 -10.94
CA GLN A 325 1.90 -24.08 -11.70
C GLN A 325 2.18 -24.84 -13.01
N ASN A 326 3.38 -25.38 -13.24
CA ASN A 326 3.66 -26.13 -14.46
C ASN A 326 3.38 -27.62 -14.28
N ASN A 327 3.17 -28.34 -15.39
CA ASN A 327 2.82 -29.76 -15.39
C ASN A 327 1.57 -30.03 -14.55
N THR A 328 0.44 -29.46 -14.96
CA THR A 328 -0.81 -29.50 -14.19
C THR A 328 -1.86 -30.35 -14.90
N ALA A 329 -2.47 -31.31 -14.19
CA ALA A 329 -3.56 -32.13 -14.70
C ALA A 329 -4.42 -32.74 -13.59
N ALA A 330 -5.48 -33.47 -13.95
CA ALA A 330 -6.32 -34.15 -12.97
C ALA A 330 -5.68 -35.40 -12.37
N LEU A 331 -5.11 -36.26 -13.22
CA LEU A 331 -4.54 -37.51 -12.75
C LEU A 331 -3.09 -37.32 -12.31
N ALA A 332 -2.21 -36.83 -13.18
CA ALA A 332 -0.78 -36.78 -12.89
C ALA A 332 -0.11 -35.51 -13.39
N GLY A 333 0.76 -34.87 -12.60
CA GLY A 333 1.61 -33.81 -13.14
C GLY A 333 2.48 -34.32 -14.29
N ILE A 334 3.19 -35.43 -14.04
CA ILE A 334 3.99 -36.15 -15.04
C ILE A 334 3.58 -37.62 -15.09
N ASN A 335 3.40 -38.15 -16.30
CA ASN A 335 3.20 -39.58 -16.53
C ASN A 335 4.44 -40.23 -17.17
N ARG A 336 5.06 -41.21 -16.50
CA ARG A 336 6.06 -42.12 -17.09
C ARG A 336 5.56 -43.57 -17.22
N GLY A 337 4.37 -43.87 -16.70
CA GLY A 337 3.80 -45.21 -16.64
C GLY A 337 2.71 -45.45 -17.68
N SER A 338 1.73 -46.29 -17.34
CA SER A 338 0.59 -46.61 -18.19
C SER A 338 -0.73 -46.10 -17.59
N VAL A 339 -1.45 -45.31 -18.37
CA VAL A 339 -2.80 -44.83 -18.05
C VAL A 339 -3.77 -45.39 -19.10
N SER A 340 -4.86 -46.03 -18.66
CA SER A 340 -5.86 -46.58 -19.56
C SER A 340 -7.28 -46.45 -19.02
N THR A 341 -8.27 -46.14 -19.87
CA THR A 341 -9.68 -46.09 -19.46
C THR A 341 -9.91 -45.14 -18.27
N VAL A 342 -9.34 -43.93 -18.35
CA VAL A 342 -9.56 -42.86 -17.36
C VAL A 342 -10.42 -41.76 -17.96
N THR A 343 -11.47 -41.33 -17.25
CA THR A 343 -12.35 -40.24 -17.69
C THR A 343 -12.27 -39.06 -16.72
N VAL A 344 -12.13 -37.83 -17.23
CA VAL A 344 -12.01 -36.62 -16.41
C VAL A 344 -13.02 -35.55 -16.82
N SER A 345 -13.68 -34.90 -15.86
CA SER A 345 -14.53 -33.72 -16.08
C SER A 345 -14.33 -32.66 -14.99
N GLY A 346 -14.59 -31.39 -15.30
CA GLY A 346 -14.40 -30.27 -14.36
C GLY A 346 -13.63 -29.10 -14.95
N THR A 347 -12.78 -28.45 -14.14
CA THR A 347 -11.94 -27.31 -14.55
C THR A 347 -10.50 -27.47 -14.08
N ILE A 348 -9.55 -27.17 -14.97
CA ILE A 348 -8.11 -27.13 -14.68
C ILE A 348 -7.56 -25.78 -15.14
N ASN A 349 -6.75 -25.15 -14.30
CA ASN A 349 -6.03 -23.91 -14.57
C ASN A 349 -4.55 -24.12 -14.21
N GLY A 350 -3.64 -23.88 -15.16
CA GLY A 350 -2.21 -24.07 -14.95
C GLY A 350 -1.35 -23.03 -15.66
N GLY A 351 -0.03 -23.13 -15.49
CA GLY A 351 0.98 -22.36 -16.21
C GLY A 351 1.38 -23.04 -17.52
N LEU A 352 2.55 -23.68 -17.54
CA LEU A 352 3.08 -24.42 -18.69
C LEU A 352 2.72 -25.91 -18.61
N PHE A 353 2.51 -26.56 -19.76
CA PHE A 353 2.17 -27.98 -19.88
C PHE A 353 0.96 -28.38 -19.04
N VAL A 354 -0.23 -27.95 -19.47
CA VAL A 354 -1.50 -28.26 -18.80
C VAL A 354 -2.23 -29.32 -19.60
N GLY A 355 -2.64 -30.42 -18.97
CA GLY A 355 -3.38 -31.50 -19.62
C GLY A 355 -4.57 -31.96 -18.80
N GLY A 356 -5.52 -32.65 -19.41
CA GLY A 356 -6.63 -33.23 -18.66
C GLY A 356 -6.22 -34.45 -17.83
N ILE A 357 -5.41 -35.34 -18.42
CA ILE A 357 -4.90 -36.55 -17.77
C ILE A 357 -3.54 -36.30 -17.15
N SER A 358 -2.57 -35.82 -17.95
CA SER A 358 -1.25 -35.48 -17.43
C SER A 358 -0.71 -34.17 -17.98
N GLY A 359 0.04 -33.41 -17.18
CA GLY A 359 0.71 -32.20 -17.67
C GLY A 359 1.70 -32.55 -18.79
N THR A 360 2.62 -33.47 -18.50
CA THR A 360 3.57 -34.03 -19.47
C THR A 360 3.52 -35.56 -19.48
N ASN A 361 3.58 -36.15 -20.69
CA ASN A 361 3.60 -37.58 -20.90
C ASN A 361 4.94 -38.06 -21.49
N TYR A 362 5.52 -39.05 -20.81
CA TYR A 362 6.66 -39.87 -21.22
C TYR A 362 6.27 -41.35 -21.41
N GLY A 363 5.09 -41.76 -20.93
CA GLY A 363 4.61 -43.14 -20.96
C GLY A 363 3.50 -43.36 -21.99
N SER A 364 2.47 -44.11 -21.59
CA SER A 364 1.30 -44.40 -22.44
C SER A 364 0.01 -43.88 -21.83
N ILE A 365 -0.85 -43.29 -22.68
CA ILE A 365 -2.22 -42.93 -22.35
C ILE A 365 -3.13 -43.50 -23.44
N THR A 366 -3.95 -44.47 -23.08
CA THR A 366 -4.84 -45.17 -24.02
C THR A 366 -6.28 -45.13 -23.53
N THR A 367 -7.26 -45.19 -24.45
CA THR A 367 -8.70 -45.32 -24.13
C THR A 367 -9.24 -44.35 -23.08
N SER A 368 -8.65 -43.16 -22.94
CA SER A 368 -8.97 -42.16 -21.91
C SER A 368 -9.63 -40.93 -22.51
N ASP A 369 -10.49 -40.27 -21.74
CA ASP A 369 -11.40 -39.23 -22.21
C ASP A 369 -11.47 -38.06 -21.21
N VAL A 370 -11.70 -36.85 -21.72
CA VAL A 370 -11.78 -35.60 -20.96
C VAL A 370 -13.05 -34.81 -21.27
N ASN A 371 -14.10 -35.51 -21.71
CA ASN A 371 -15.40 -34.92 -22.01
C ASN A 371 -15.96 -34.11 -20.83
N GLY A 372 -16.32 -32.85 -21.10
CA GLY A 372 -16.81 -31.91 -20.08
C GLY A 372 -15.72 -31.27 -19.21
N LEU A 373 -14.45 -31.38 -19.59
CA LEU A 373 -13.33 -30.69 -18.94
C LEU A 373 -13.03 -29.35 -19.61
N THR A 374 -12.88 -28.28 -18.82
CA THR A 374 -12.36 -26.98 -19.26
C THR A 374 -10.91 -26.82 -18.80
N ILE A 375 -10.01 -26.51 -19.72
CA ILE A 375 -8.57 -26.41 -19.43
C ILE A 375 -8.06 -25.02 -19.80
N LYS A 376 -7.45 -24.34 -18.83
CA LYS A 376 -6.84 -23.02 -18.98
C LYS A 376 -5.34 -23.09 -18.73
N GLY A 377 -4.56 -22.38 -19.54
CA GLY A 377 -3.13 -22.24 -19.25
C GLY A 377 -2.42 -21.15 -20.03
N LEU A 378 -1.10 -21.16 -20.00
CA LEU A 378 -0.27 -20.15 -20.68
C LEU A 378 0.16 -20.61 -22.07
N ASN A 379 0.99 -21.66 -22.21
CA ASN A 379 1.64 -21.96 -23.50
C ASN A 379 1.15 -23.25 -24.15
N SER A 380 1.36 -24.40 -23.51
CA SER A 380 1.04 -25.71 -24.08
C SER A 380 -0.05 -26.38 -23.27
N ILE A 381 -1.26 -26.42 -23.84
CA ILE A 381 -2.47 -26.89 -23.18
C ILE A 381 -3.06 -28.00 -24.02
N GLY A 382 -3.17 -29.21 -23.49
CA GLY A 382 -3.70 -30.36 -24.22
C GLY A 382 -5.00 -30.88 -23.65
N SER A 383 -5.85 -31.46 -24.50
CA SER A 383 -7.03 -32.19 -24.05
C SER A 383 -6.63 -33.32 -23.10
N LEU A 384 -5.69 -34.17 -23.51
CA LEU A 384 -5.11 -35.19 -22.64
C LEU A 384 -3.83 -34.69 -21.98
N THR A 385 -2.90 -34.14 -22.77
CA THR A 385 -1.56 -33.79 -22.32
C THR A 385 -1.00 -32.53 -22.96
N GLY A 386 -0.45 -31.63 -22.12
CA GLY A 386 0.14 -30.38 -22.59
C GLY A 386 1.53 -30.57 -23.21
N GLY A 387 2.28 -31.58 -22.77
CA GLY A 387 3.57 -31.97 -23.35
C GLY A 387 3.64 -33.47 -23.67
N VAL A 388 4.16 -33.81 -24.86
CA VAL A 388 4.31 -35.20 -25.34
C VAL A 388 5.78 -35.40 -25.71
N ASN A 389 6.49 -36.29 -25.00
CA ASN A 389 7.89 -36.56 -25.29
C ASN A 389 8.08 -37.66 -26.33
N THR A 390 9.27 -37.70 -26.93
CA THR A 390 9.68 -38.72 -27.90
C THR A 390 9.58 -40.12 -27.28
N GLY A 391 8.93 -41.05 -27.99
CA GLY A 391 8.71 -42.43 -27.54
C GLY A 391 7.43 -42.67 -26.71
N SER A 392 6.67 -41.63 -26.38
CA SER A 392 5.35 -41.79 -25.73
C SER A 392 4.24 -42.17 -26.72
N SER A 393 3.15 -42.78 -26.22
CA SER A 393 1.99 -43.19 -27.04
C SER A 393 0.69 -42.63 -26.48
N GLN A 394 -0.09 -41.96 -27.33
CA GLN A 394 -1.42 -41.44 -27.00
C GLN A 394 -2.25 -41.18 -28.27
N THR A 395 -3.57 -41.29 -28.16
CA THR A 395 -4.53 -41.03 -29.26
C THR A 395 -5.44 -39.85 -28.92
N SER A 396 -5.95 -39.14 -29.94
CA SER A 396 -6.97 -38.07 -29.79
C SER A 396 -6.57 -36.84 -28.95
N ASN A 397 -5.28 -36.51 -28.85
CA ASN A 397 -4.83 -35.30 -28.15
C ASN A 397 -4.89 -34.06 -29.04
N VAL A 398 -5.62 -33.04 -28.61
CA VAL A 398 -5.61 -31.70 -29.21
C VAL A 398 -4.75 -30.81 -28.33
N VAL A 399 -3.74 -30.14 -28.89
CA VAL A 399 -2.84 -29.25 -28.13
C VAL A 399 -2.93 -27.83 -28.65
N LEU A 400 -3.38 -26.93 -27.78
CA LEU A 400 -3.30 -25.48 -27.94
C LEU A 400 -1.88 -25.02 -27.56
N VAL A 401 -1.10 -24.55 -28.53
CA VAL A 401 0.30 -24.09 -28.34
C VAL A 401 0.46 -22.63 -28.76
N LEU A 402 0.94 -21.80 -27.84
CA LEU A 402 1.38 -20.45 -28.16
C LEU A 402 2.90 -20.41 -28.38
N PRO A 403 3.37 -19.96 -29.54
CA PRO A 403 4.81 -19.84 -29.81
C PRO A 403 5.44 -18.68 -29.02
N ASP A 404 6.75 -18.72 -28.83
CA ASP A 404 7.50 -17.61 -28.20
C ASP A 404 7.46 -16.32 -29.05
N THR A 405 7.10 -16.44 -30.33
CA THR A 405 6.88 -15.33 -31.26
C THR A 405 5.49 -14.70 -31.13
N PHE A 406 4.66 -15.13 -30.16
CA PHE A 406 3.33 -14.56 -29.96
C PHE A 406 3.45 -13.06 -29.57
N PRO A 407 2.73 -12.13 -30.23
CA PRO A 407 2.91 -10.70 -30.00
C PRO A 407 2.62 -10.30 -28.54
N THR A 408 3.58 -9.64 -27.90
CA THR A 408 3.39 -8.95 -26.60
C THR A 408 3.03 -7.48 -26.79
N GLU A 409 3.47 -6.89 -27.90
CA GLU A 409 3.21 -5.51 -28.28
C GLU A 409 2.85 -5.41 -29.77
N VAL A 410 1.95 -4.49 -30.11
CA VAL A 410 1.53 -4.22 -31.48
C VAL A 410 1.58 -2.72 -31.73
N TYR A 411 2.26 -2.33 -32.80
CA TYR A 411 2.52 -0.94 -33.16
C TYR A 411 1.81 -0.52 -34.46
N GLY A 412 1.66 0.80 -34.64
CA GLY A 412 1.17 1.41 -35.86
C GLY A 412 -0.34 1.33 -36.04
N ILE A 413 -1.12 1.27 -34.96
CA ILE A 413 -2.59 1.22 -34.98
C ILE A 413 -3.17 2.65 -34.99
N ALA A 414 -2.85 3.41 -36.05
CA ALA A 414 -3.40 4.75 -36.29
C ALA A 414 -4.65 4.72 -37.20
N SER A 415 -4.88 3.61 -37.89
CA SER A 415 -6.06 3.31 -38.68
C SER A 415 -6.41 1.82 -38.53
N ALA A 416 -7.57 1.41 -39.04
CA ALA A 416 -8.00 0.01 -38.96
C ALA A 416 -6.93 -0.92 -39.55
N LYS A 417 -6.45 -1.88 -38.75
CA LYS A 417 -5.38 -2.80 -39.14
C LYS A 417 -5.69 -4.22 -38.68
N THR A 418 -5.47 -5.19 -39.56
CA THR A 418 -5.56 -6.61 -39.20
C THR A 418 -4.20 -7.10 -38.70
N VAL A 419 -4.20 -7.79 -37.56
CA VAL A 419 -2.99 -8.28 -36.89
C VAL A 419 -3.12 -9.78 -36.64
N ASP A 420 -2.06 -10.51 -36.92
CA ASP A 420 -1.98 -11.96 -36.73
C ASP A 420 -1.60 -12.29 -35.28
N PHE A 421 -2.32 -13.24 -34.69
CA PHE A 421 -2.05 -13.81 -33.37
C PHE A 421 -1.94 -15.32 -33.53
N VAL A 422 -0.85 -15.79 -34.15
CA VAL A 422 -0.69 -17.18 -34.58
C VAL A 422 -0.48 -18.12 -33.38
N PHE A 423 -1.22 -19.23 -33.36
CA PHE A 423 -1.09 -20.34 -32.40
C PHE A 423 -1.47 -21.69 -33.05
N ALA A 424 -1.12 -22.81 -32.44
CA ALA A 424 -1.58 -24.13 -32.89
C ALA A 424 -2.77 -24.61 -32.05
N PRO A 425 -3.72 -25.37 -32.61
CA PRO A 425 -3.87 -25.66 -34.04
C PRO A 425 -4.41 -24.45 -34.82
N SER A 426 -4.15 -24.40 -36.13
CA SER A 426 -4.51 -23.28 -37.01
C SER A 426 -6.03 -23.02 -37.11
N ASP A 427 -6.85 -23.99 -36.74
CA ASP A 427 -8.31 -23.96 -36.74
C ASP A 427 -8.93 -23.61 -35.37
N GLY A 428 -8.13 -23.04 -34.46
CA GLY A 428 -8.61 -22.44 -33.22
C GLY A 428 -9.12 -21.00 -33.38
N THR A 429 -9.86 -20.51 -32.40
CA THR A 429 -10.55 -19.20 -32.43
C THR A 429 -9.97 -18.22 -31.41
N ILE A 430 -10.14 -16.92 -31.65
CA ILE A 430 -9.77 -15.85 -30.71
C ILE A 430 -11.04 -15.18 -30.18
N ALA A 431 -11.14 -15.01 -28.87
CA ALA A 431 -12.14 -14.18 -28.22
C ALA A 431 -11.49 -12.94 -27.60
N VAL A 432 -12.09 -11.78 -27.81
CA VAL A 432 -11.66 -10.53 -27.14
C VAL A 432 -12.33 -10.46 -25.78
N LEU A 433 -11.54 -10.33 -24.71
CA LEU A 433 -12.03 -10.24 -23.34
C LEU A 433 -12.22 -8.80 -22.90
N THR A 434 -11.19 -7.96 -23.12
CA THR A 434 -11.23 -6.53 -22.80
C THR A 434 -10.45 -5.74 -23.85
N THR A 435 -10.89 -4.52 -24.13
CA THR A 435 -10.22 -3.57 -25.04
C THR A 435 -9.85 -2.29 -24.30
N PRO A 436 -8.75 -1.62 -24.67
CA PRO A 436 -8.45 -0.30 -24.14
C PRO A 436 -9.46 0.74 -24.65
N ALA A 437 -9.59 1.84 -23.91
CA ALA A 437 -10.46 2.95 -24.32
C ALA A 437 -10.09 3.44 -25.72
N LEU A 438 -11.10 3.83 -26.51
CA LEU A 438 -10.93 4.30 -27.89
C LEU A 438 -10.37 3.24 -28.87
N LEU A 439 -10.36 1.95 -28.52
CA LEU A 439 -10.01 0.87 -29.44
C LEU A 439 -11.15 -0.17 -29.47
N THR A 440 -11.51 -0.59 -30.68
CA THR A 440 -12.33 -1.80 -30.88
C THR A 440 -11.47 -2.90 -31.50
N ALA A 441 -11.73 -4.14 -31.11
CA ALA A 441 -11.04 -5.31 -31.65
C ALA A 441 -12.07 -6.38 -32.02
N ALA A 442 -12.04 -6.85 -33.26
CA ALA A 442 -12.98 -7.84 -33.77
C ALA A 442 -12.23 -9.06 -34.33
N PRO A 443 -12.55 -10.29 -33.88
CA PRO A 443 -12.01 -11.51 -34.48
C PRO A 443 -12.41 -11.64 -35.94
N VAL A 444 -11.46 -12.07 -36.78
CA VAL A 444 -11.75 -12.43 -38.18
C VAL A 444 -12.21 -13.88 -38.21
N SER A 445 -13.43 -14.12 -38.72
CA SER A 445 -14.04 -15.45 -38.70
C SER A 445 -13.15 -16.51 -39.37
N GLY A 446 -12.92 -17.63 -38.69
CA GLY A 446 -12.10 -18.75 -39.17
C GLY A 446 -10.60 -18.45 -39.27
N GLN A 447 -10.12 -17.33 -38.75
CA GLN A 447 -8.72 -16.94 -38.81
C GLN A 447 -8.18 -16.54 -37.44
N GLN A 448 -6.88 -16.73 -37.24
CA GLN A 448 -6.16 -16.31 -36.04
C GLN A 448 -5.73 -14.84 -36.12
N LYS A 449 -6.69 -13.96 -36.38
CA LYS A 449 -6.46 -12.53 -36.60
C LYS A 449 -7.49 -11.68 -35.88
N LEU A 450 -7.07 -10.49 -35.46
CA LEU A 450 -7.96 -9.44 -34.99
C LEU A 450 -7.87 -8.22 -35.90
N THR A 451 -9.02 -7.66 -36.25
CA THR A 451 -9.10 -6.31 -36.82
C THR A 451 -9.16 -5.31 -35.67
N LEU A 452 -8.10 -4.52 -35.52
CA LEU A 452 -7.99 -3.45 -34.53
C LEU A 452 -8.40 -2.13 -35.17
N THR A 453 -9.45 -1.50 -34.67
CA THR A 453 -9.98 -0.23 -35.20
C THR A 453 -9.92 0.85 -34.13
N PRO A 454 -8.94 1.78 -34.21
CA PRO A 454 -8.83 2.89 -33.28
C PRO A 454 -9.89 3.95 -33.56
N GLN A 455 -10.41 4.57 -32.51
CA GLN A 455 -11.18 5.82 -32.57
C GLN A 455 -10.23 7.02 -32.49
N ALA A 456 -10.72 8.20 -32.88
CA ALA A 456 -9.94 9.44 -32.82
C ALA A 456 -9.39 9.66 -31.39
N GLY A 457 -8.07 9.86 -31.28
CA GLY A 457 -7.39 10.06 -30.01
C GLY A 457 -6.87 8.80 -29.31
N PHE A 458 -7.02 7.60 -29.89
CA PHE A 458 -6.37 6.40 -29.36
C PHE A 458 -4.83 6.54 -29.41
N LEU A 459 -4.17 6.31 -28.27
CA LEU A 459 -2.71 6.40 -28.15
C LEU A 459 -2.10 5.02 -27.91
N SER A 460 -2.50 4.38 -26.80
CA SER A 460 -2.09 3.03 -26.45
C SER A 460 -3.02 2.41 -25.40
N GLY A 461 -2.88 1.11 -25.17
CA GLY A 461 -3.49 0.43 -24.02
C GLY A 461 -3.43 -1.09 -24.12
N ASP A 462 -3.86 -1.75 -23.04
CA ASP A 462 -3.79 -3.21 -22.91
C ASP A 462 -5.05 -3.88 -23.50
N LEU A 463 -4.83 -4.81 -24.42
CA LEU A 463 -5.85 -5.67 -25.04
C LEU A 463 -5.76 -7.07 -24.43
N GLN A 464 -6.84 -7.58 -23.84
CA GLN A 464 -6.87 -8.98 -23.36
C GLN A 464 -7.64 -9.87 -24.32
N ILE A 465 -7.01 -10.97 -24.73
CA ILE A 465 -7.55 -11.93 -25.69
C ILE A 465 -7.43 -13.35 -25.16
N SER A 466 -8.36 -14.21 -25.56
CA SER A 466 -8.38 -15.63 -25.27
C SER A 466 -8.27 -16.44 -26.55
N MET A 467 -7.24 -17.25 -26.67
CA MET A 467 -7.06 -18.22 -27.76
C MET A 467 -7.72 -19.52 -27.34
N GLN A 468 -8.53 -20.12 -28.21
CA GLN A 468 -9.41 -21.22 -27.85
C GLN A 468 -9.40 -22.33 -28.89
N LYS A 469 -9.46 -23.58 -28.42
CA LYS A 469 -9.78 -24.74 -29.25
C LYS A 469 -10.57 -25.73 -28.41
N ASN A 470 -11.80 -26.04 -28.82
CA ASN A 470 -12.74 -26.81 -28.00
C ASN A 470 -12.82 -26.19 -26.59
N ASN A 471 -12.60 -26.98 -25.53
CA ASN A 471 -12.61 -26.50 -24.14
C ASN A 471 -11.22 -26.05 -23.63
N LEU A 472 -10.24 -25.91 -24.52
CA LEU A 472 -8.90 -25.43 -24.20
C LEU A 472 -8.84 -23.91 -24.39
N SER A 473 -8.27 -23.18 -23.45
CA SER A 473 -8.10 -21.73 -23.60
C SER A 473 -6.82 -21.18 -22.98
N ALA A 474 -6.19 -20.22 -23.64
CA ALA A 474 -5.08 -19.44 -23.12
C ALA A 474 -5.46 -17.96 -23.13
N VAL A 475 -5.07 -17.20 -22.10
CA VAL A 475 -5.31 -15.75 -22.04
C VAL A 475 -3.99 -15.00 -22.17
N ARG A 476 -4.00 -13.88 -22.91
CA ARG A 476 -2.86 -12.96 -23.05
C ARG A 476 -3.31 -11.52 -22.95
N THR A 477 -2.44 -10.70 -22.34
CA THR A 477 -2.50 -9.24 -22.42
C THR A 477 -1.47 -8.78 -23.44
N VAL A 478 -1.91 -8.00 -24.43
CA VAL A 478 -1.07 -7.47 -25.51
C VAL A 478 -1.16 -5.96 -25.48
N LYS A 479 -0.02 -5.27 -25.45
CA LYS A 479 -0.02 -3.81 -25.44
C LYS A 479 -0.12 -3.26 -26.86
N ILE A 480 -1.14 -2.43 -27.10
CA ILE A 480 -1.41 -1.86 -28.42
C ILE A 480 -0.97 -0.40 -28.43
N PHE A 481 -0.31 0.02 -29.51
CA PHE A 481 0.17 1.38 -29.72
C PHE A 481 -0.26 1.92 -31.09
N SER A 482 -0.68 3.18 -31.12
CA SER A 482 -0.92 3.93 -32.36
C SER A 482 0.38 4.29 -33.09
N LYS A 483 1.44 4.59 -32.33
CA LYS A 483 2.77 4.96 -32.86
C LYS A 483 3.49 3.81 -33.56
N GLN A 484 4.43 4.17 -34.43
CA GLN A 484 5.33 3.19 -35.05
C GLN A 484 6.36 2.68 -34.04
N ALA A 485 6.87 1.47 -34.27
CA ALA A 485 7.95 0.91 -33.47
C ALA A 485 9.18 1.83 -33.56
N GLY A 486 9.77 2.17 -32.41
CA GLY A 486 10.91 3.10 -32.32
C GLY A 486 10.55 4.60 -32.26
N SER A 487 9.28 4.99 -32.42
CA SER A 487 8.87 6.39 -32.27
C SER A 487 8.84 6.83 -30.79
N PHE A 488 9.39 8.02 -30.52
CA PHE A 488 9.33 8.66 -29.19
C PHE A 488 7.95 9.25 -28.90
N PHE A 489 7.39 9.95 -29.87
CA PHE A 489 6.08 10.59 -29.79
C PHE A 489 4.95 9.60 -30.16
N ASP A 490 3.77 9.83 -29.59
CA ASP A 490 2.60 8.97 -29.84
C ASP A 490 1.91 9.29 -31.18
N GLY A 491 2.26 10.43 -31.79
CA GLY A 491 1.77 10.88 -33.09
C GLY A 491 2.21 12.32 -33.38
N GLY A 492 1.73 12.87 -34.49
CA GLY A 492 2.07 14.22 -34.96
C GLY A 492 3.31 14.27 -35.84
N ASP A 493 3.43 15.36 -36.60
CA ASP A 493 4.62 15.69 -37.41
C ASP A 493 5.35 16.95 -36.89
N GLY A 494 4.87 17.52 -35.78
CA GLY A 494 5.42 18.72 -35.15
C GLY A 494 4.99 20.03 -35.83
N SER A 495 4.15 19.98 -36.87
CA SER A 495 3.50 21.15 -37.44
C SER A 495 2.43 21.71 -36.50
N VAL A 496 1.95 22.92 -36.78
CA VAL A 496 0.86 23.55 -36.01
C VAL A 496 -0.45 22.75 -36.14
N ALA A 497 -0.71 22.17 -37.32
CA ALA A 497 -1.90 21.37 -37.58
C ALA A 497 -1.83 19.97 -36.95
N SER A 498 -0.62 19.45 -36.74
CA SER A 498 -0.37 18.09 -36.24
C SER A 498 0.81 18.07 -35.26
N PRO A 499 0.66 18.67 -34.05
CA PRO A 499 1.72 18.74 -33.08
C PRO A 499 2.14 17.35 -32.60
N TYR A 500 3.41 17.20 -32.21
CA TYR A 500 3.88 15.96 -31.61
C TYR A 500 3.16 15.68 -30.29
N ILE A 501 2.66 14.46 -30.16
CA ILE A 501 1.87 14.03 -29.00
C ILE A 501 2.79 13.40 -27.95
N ILE A 502 2.70 13.91 -26.72
CA ILE A 502 3.52 13.52 -25.58
C ILE A 502 2.63 12.90 -24.49
N SER A 503 2.73 11.59 -24.28
CA SER A 503 2.04 10.91 -23.17
C SER A 503 2.97 10.40 -22.05
N ASN A 504 4.29 10.57 -22.16
CA ASN A 504 5.26 9.96 -21.24
C ASN A 504 6.54 10.80 -21.11
N GLU A 505 7.35 10.47 -20.10
CA GLU A 505 8.61 11.15 -19.77
C GLU A 505 9.60 11.16 -20.94
N SER A 506 9.81 10.02 -21.62
CA SER A 506 10.78 9.93 -22.71
C SER A 506 10.41 10.81 -23.90
N ALA A 507 9.12 10.93 -24.22
CA ALA A 507 8.64 11.84 -25.26
C ALA A 507 8.87 13.31 -24.87
N LEU A 508 8.62 13.68 -23.60
CA LEU A 508 8.85 15.04 -23.11
C LEU A 508 10.35 15.39 -23.08
N ASP A 509 11.19 14.44 -22.68
CA ASP A 509 12.63 14.57 -22.72
C ASP A 509 13.11 14.84 -24.15
N TYR A 510 12.57 14.13 -25.15
CA TYR A 510 13.01 14.27 -26.54
C TYR A 510 12.79 15.66 -27.17
N VAL A 511 11.89 16.49 -26.62
CA VAL A 511 11.59 17.86 -27.09
C VAL A 511 12.86 18.72 -27.26
N ARG A 512 13.88 18.50 -26.41
CA ARG A 512 15.15 19.24 -26.45
C ARG A 512 15.92 19.11 -27.77
N ASN A 513 15.64 18.07 -28.55
CA ASN A 513 16.33 17.82 -29.81
C ASN A 513 15.79 18.68 -30.95
N ASP A 514 14.57 19.24 -30.83
CA ASP A 514 14.00 20.16 -31.81
C ASP A 514 12.99 21.14 -31.18
N GLY A 515 13.50 22.22 -30.59
CA GLY A 515 12.67 23.25 -29.96
C GLY A 515 11.84 24.12 -30.92
N THR A 516 11.91 23.88 -32.24
CA THR A 516 11.18 24.66 -33.25
C THR A 516 9.78 24.12 -33.54
N LYS A 517 9.49 22.91 -33.07
CA LYS A 517 8.24 22.17 -33.35
C LYS A 517 7.15 22.45 -32.33
N ASN A 518 5.95 22.02 -32.67
CA ASN A 518 4.77 22.12 -31.83
C ASN A 518 4.50 20.79 -31.13
N TYR A 519 4.19 20.86 -29.84
CA TYR A 519 4.07 19.73 -28.93
C TYR A 519 2.79 19.86 -28.12
N LYS A 520 2.14 18.73 -27.85
CA LYS A 520 0.95 18.65 -27.01
C LYS A 520 1.07 17.51 -26.01
N ILE A 521 0.97 17.86 -24.73
CA ILE A 521 0.88 16.88 -23.64
C ILE A 521 -0.56 16.38 -23.54
N VAL A 522 -0.72 15.06 -23.44
CA VAL A 522 -2.04 14.39 -23.41
C VAL A 522 -2.21 13.45 -22.22
N ALA A 523 -1.23 13.40 -21.32
CA ALA A 523 -1.27 12.65 -20.07
C ALA A 523 -0.44 13.36 -19.00
N ASN A 524 -0.69 13.05 -17.72
CA ASN A 524 0.21 13.50 -16.65
C ASN A 524 1.56 12.82 -16.79
N ILE A 525 2.65 13.58 -16.59
CA ILE A 525 4.02 13.10 -16.75
C ILE A 525 4.74 13.22 -15.41
N ALA A 526 5.20 12.08 -14.90
CA ALA A 526 6.09 12.03 -13.75
C ALA A 526 7.53 11.92 -14.25
N LEU A 527 8.35 12.93 -13.94
CA LEU A 527 9.79 12.92 -14.20
C LEU A 527 10.48 12.10 -13.11
N THR A 528 11.36 11.20 -13.52
CA THR A 528 12.06 10.25 -12.64
C THR A 528 13.55 10.58 -12.51
N LYS A 529 14.05 11.54 -13.29
CA LYS A 529 15.47 11.94 -13.33
C LYS A 529 15.63 13.47 -13.23
N PRO A 530 16.79 13.96 -12.75
CA PRO A 530 17.12 15.39 -12.84
C PRO A 530 16.97 15.90 -14.27
N TRP A 531 16.27 17.03 -14.41
CA TRP A 531 15.97 17.60 -15.71
C TRP A 531 17.19 18.27 -16.30
N THR A 532 17.45 17.98 -17.57
CA THR A 532 18.41 18.74 -18.37
C THR A 532 17.61 19.76 -19.20
N PRO A 533 17.97 21.05 -19.22
CA PRO A 533 17.17 22.08 -19.87
C PRO A 533 17.03 21.90 -21.39
N ILE A 534 15.90 22.38 -21.94
CA ILE A 534 15.74 22.59 -23.38
C ILE A 534 16.51 23.88 -23.75
N PRO A 535 17.53 23.85 -24.64
CA PRO A 535 18.39 25.01 -24.87
C PRO A 535 17.69 26.24 -25.46
N THR A 536 16.86 26.04 -26.48
CA THR A 536 16.05 27.11 -27.08
C THR A 536 14.71 26.53 -27.49
N PHE A 537 13.64 27.30 -27.32
CA PHE A 537 12.29 26.90 -27.69
C PHE A 537 11.57 28.04 -28.41
N SER A 538 11.20 27.81 -29.66
CA SER A 538 10.49 28.78 -30.51
C SER A 538 9.13 28.28 -31.01
N GLY A 539 8.84 26.98 -30.82
CA GLY A 539 7.55 26.39 -31.16
C GLY A 539 6.47 26.61 -30.09
N THR A 540 5.52 25.68 -30.02
CA THR A 540 4.42 25.70 -29.03
C THR A 540 4.49 24.46 -28.16
N LEU A 541 4.51 24.60 -26.84
CA LEU A 541 4.29 23.52 -25.88
C LEU A 541 2.94 23.75 -25.21
N ASP A 542 1.93 23.02 -25.68
CA ASP A 542 0.59 22.99 -25.09
C ASP A 542 0.51 21.85 -24.07
N GLY A 543 0.40 22.19 -22.79
CA GLY A 543 0.32 21.21 -21.71
C GLY A 543 -1.00 20.45 -21.65
N GLY A 544 -2.01 20.83 -22.45
CA GLY A 544 -3.31 20.16 -22.46
C GLY A 544 -4.02 20.14 -21.10
N LYS A 545 -3.63 21.05 -20.19
CA LYS A 545 -4.03 21.11 -18.76
C LYS A 545 -3.50 19.98 -17.89
N PHE A 546 -2.57 19.17 -18.40
CA PHE A 546 -1.94 18.08 -17.66
C PHE A 546 -0.83 18.56 -16.73
N LYS A 547 -0.42 17.65 -15.85
CA LYS A 547 0.58 17.88 -14.81
C LYS A 547 1.93 17.31 -15.22
N VAL A 548 2.99 18.06 -14.93
CA VAL A 548 4.38 17.59 -14.90
C VAL A 548 4.84 17.63 -13.44
N THR A 549 5.21 16.49 -12.89
CA THR A 549 5.65 16.35 -11.49
C THR A 549 7.08 15.82 -11.42
N GLY A 550 7.78 16.09 -10.31
CA GLY A 550 9.15 15.59 -10.11
C GLY A 550 10.21 16.37 -10.89
N LEU A 551 9.91 17.63 -11.28
CA LEU A 551 10.87 18.50 -11.93
C LEU A 551 11.96 18.91 -10.93
N THR A 552 13.11 18.25 -11.01
CA THR A 552 14.31 18.59 -10.24
C THR A 552 15.35 19.22 -11.16
N ILE A 553 15.79 20.45 -10.84
CA ILE A 553 16.84 21.15 -11.61
C ILE A 553 17.95 21.56 -10.66
N ASN A 554 19.20 21.17 -10.98
CA ASN A 554 20.40 21.60 -10.26
C ASN A 554 21.27 22.43 -11.22
N SER A 555 20.96 23.72 -11.32
CA SER A 555 21.54 24.62 -12.31
C SER A 555 22.90 25.17 -11.85
N THR A 556 23.88 25.13 -12.75
CA THR A 556 25.20 25.75 -12.58
C THR A 556 25.53 26.79 -13.64
N THR A 557 24.63 27.02 -14.59
CA THR A 557 24.80 27.91 -15.74
C THR A 557 23.76 29.02 -15.74
N ALA A 558 24.10 30.19 -16.27
CA ALA A 558 23.16 31.30 -16.37
C ALA A 558 22.06 31.03 -17.41
N ASN A 559 20.88 31.61 -17.17
CA ASN A 559 19.67 31.49 -18.02
C ASN A 559 19.16 30.05 -18.13
N ASP A 560 19.05 29.39 -16.99
CA ASP A 560 18.63 28.01 -16.88
C ASP A 560 17.18 27.90 -16.33
N GLY A 561 16.55 26.74 -16.54
CA GLY A 561 15.17 26.43 -16.23
C GLY A 561 14.72 25.11 -16.87
N PHE A 562 13.41 24.87 -16.91
CA PHE A 562 12.85 23.81 -17.77
C PHE A 562 13.28 24.03 -19.24
N ILE A 563 13.29 25.29 -19.67
CA ILE A 563 13.82 25.80 -20.94
C ILE A 563 14.83 26.93 -20.63
N ASN A 564 15.96 26.99 -21.33
CA ASN A 564 16.90 28.11 -21.15
C ASN A 564 16.33 29.41 -21.75
N THR A 565 16.09 29.41 -23.07
CA THR A 565 15.54 30.58 -23.79
C THR A 565 14.25 30.24 -24.52
N ASN A 566 13.17 30.95 -24.21
CA ASN A 566 11.89 30.85 -24.88
C ASN A 566 11.60 32.08 -25.76
N THR A 567 11.34 31.83 -27.04
CA THR A 567 10.77 32.79 -28.00
C THR A 567 9.39 32.35 -28.51
N GLY A 568 8.98 31.11 -28.17
CA GLY A 568 7.72 30.50 -28.57
C GLY A 568 6.63 30.65 -27.52
N THR A 569 5.70 29.70 -27.51
CA THR A 569 4.54 29.69 -26.60
C THR A 569 4.58 28.46 -25.68
N ILE A 570 4.47 28.68 -24.38
CA ILE A 570 4.29 27.63 -23.36
C ILE A 570 2.95 27.90 -22.68
N LYS A 571 2.02 26.94 -22.71
CA LYS A 571 0.70 27.18 -22.15
C LYS A 571 0.02 25.96 -21.54
N ASP A 572 -0.96 26.22 -20.70
CA ASP A 572 -1.92 25.23 -20.19
C ASP A 572 -1.24 24.04 -19.50
N ILE A 573 -0.23 24.30 -18.65
CA ILE A 573 0.58 23.27 -18.01
C ILE A 573 0.76 23.52 -16.50
N GLN A 574 0.72 22.44 -15.71
CA GLN A 574 0.92 22.49 -14.26
C GLN A 574 2.24 21.81 -13.89
N PHE A 575 3.22 22.57 -13.42
CA PHE A 575 4.46 22.07 -12.83
C PHE A 575 4.30 21.98 -11.32
N LEU A 576 4.10 20.78 -10.80
CA LEU A 576 3.79 20.58 -9.39
C LEU A 576 4.97 19.94 -8.66
N ASN A 577 5.24 20.45 -7.46
CA ASN A 577 6.30 19.97 -6.56
C ASN A 577 7.69 20.03 -7.21
N VAL A 578 8.03 21.17 -7.79
CA VAL A 578 9.38 21.43 -8.31
C VAL A 578 10.39 21.49 -7.16
N ASP A 579 11.59 20.97 -7.39
CA ASP A 579 12.74 21.10 -6.48
C ASP A 579 13.92 21.64 -7.27
N CYS A 580 14.12 22.96 -7.21
CA CYS A 580 15.15 23.63 -7.98
C CYS A 580 16.26 24.18 -7.07
N LYS A 581 17.51 23.93 -7.46
CA LYS A 581 18.71 24.50 -6.84
C LYS A 581 19.54 25.18 -7.91
N THR A 582 20.03 26.37 -7.64
CA THR A 582 20.82 27.13 -8.61
C THR A 582 21.91 27.98 -7.94
N ASN A 583 23.04 28.16 -8.62
CA ASN A 583 24.06 29.14 -8.24
C ASN A 583 24.25 30.24 -9.31
N ALA A 584 23.33 30.34 -10.27
CA ALA A 584 23.38 31.27 -11.39
C ALA A 584 22.00 31.93 -11.67
N ALA A 585 21.92 32.73 -12.73
CA ALA A 585 20.67 33.36 -13.18
C ALA A 585 19.64 32.29 -13.60
N PHE A 586 18.42 32.34 -13.04
CA PHE A 586 17.50 31.20 -13.13
C PHE A 586 16.02 31.60 -13.19
N GLY A 587 15.21 30.80 -13.88
CA GLY A 587 13.77 30.74 -13.70
C GLY A 587 13.23 29.32 -13.87
N VAL A 588 12.24 28.92 -13.06
CA VAL A 588 11.80 27.51 -13.02
C VAL A 588 11.34 27.00 -14.40
N ILE A 589 10.58 27.82 -15.14
CA ILE A 589 10.08 27.45 -16.47
C ILE A 589 11.05 27.92 -17.54
N THR A 590 11.48 29.18 -17.46
CA THR A 590 12.46 29.72 -18.40
C THR A 590 13.58 30.49 -17.72
N GLY A 591 14.82 30.29 -18.15
CA GLY A 591 15.90 31.22 -17.82
C GLY A 591 15.61 32.62 -18.36
N LYS A 592 15.21 32.68 -19.64
CA LYS A 592 14.84 33.92 -20.33
C LYS A 592 13.65 33.69 -21.27
N THR A 593 12.66 34.57 -21.18
CA THR A 593 11.60 34.72 -22.18
C THR A 593 11.83 36.01 -22.97
N THR A 594 12.00 35.90 -24.29
CA THR A 594 12.28 37.03 -25.18
C THR A 594 11.35 37.00 -26.38
N GLY A 595 10.36 37.89 -26.41
CA GLY A 595 9.28 37.89 -27.42
C GLY A 595 8.29 36.71 -27.32
N GLY A 596 8.61 35.67 -26.55
CA GLY A 596 7.73 34.51 -26.32
C GLY A 596 6.63 34.76 -25.29
N THR A 597 5.68 33.82 -25.21
CA THR A 597 4.54 33.86 -24.29
C THR A 597 4.57 32.65 -23.36
N ILE A 598 4.41 32.88 -22.06
CA ILE A 598 4.06 31.86 -21.07
C ILE A 598 2.69 32.21 -20.53
N GLN A 599 1.71 31.33 -20.76
CA GLN A 599 0.31 31.59 -20.48
C GLN A 599 -0.33 30.45 -19.71
N ASN A 600 -1.13 30.76 -18.69
CA ASN A 600 -1.90 29.74 -17.98
C ASN A 600 -1.01 28.60 -17.46
N VAL A 601 0.03 28.98 -16.70
CA VAL A 601 1.02 28.06 -16.12
C VAL A 601 0.96 28.12 -14.61
N VAL A 602 0.90 26.95 -13.97
CA VAL A 602 0.93 26.80 -12.51
C VAL A 602 2.28 26.20 -12.10
N VAL A 603 2.95 26.80 -11.13
CA VAL A 603 4.23 26.29 -10.59
C VAL A 603 4.15 26.20 -9.08
N THR A 604 4.41 25.02 -8.50
CA THR A 604 4.46 24.83 -7.05
C THR A 604 5.73 24.11 -6.63
N GLY A 605 6.23 24.38 -5.43
CA GLY A 605 7.39 23.68 -4.86
C GLY A 605 8.41 24.60 -4.20
N SER A 606 9.69 24.30 -4.36
CA SER A 606 10.79 25.05 -3.73
C SER A 606 11.90 25.42 -4.69
N VAL A 607 12.50 26.60 -4.46
CA VAL A 607 13.68 27.08 -5.19
C VAL A 607 14.73 27.55 -4.18
N ILE A 608 15.94 27.02 -4.27
CA ILE A 608 17.09 27.44 -3.46
C ILE A 608 18.13 28.05 -4.39
N SER A 609 18.45 29.32 -4.20
CA SER A 609 19.47 30.03 -4.99
C SER A 609 20.63 30.46 -4.12
N THR A 610 21.82 29.94 -4.38
CA THR A 610 23.09 30.41 -3.82
C THR A 610 23.79 31.42 -4.73
N ASN A 611 23.12 31.84 -5.81
CA ASN A 611 23.63 32.84 -6.72
C ASN A 611 23.87 34.16 -5.97
N THR A 612 24.99 34.81 -6.23
CA THR A 612 25.32 36.15 -5.73
C THR A 612 25.12 37.24 -6.80
N GLY A 613 24.95 36.84 -8.07
CA GLY A 613 24.56 37.70 -9.17
C GLY A 613 23.06 37.98 -9.20
N ASP A 614 22.66 39.03 -9.92
CA ASP A 614 21.29 39.55 -9.93
C ASP A 614 20.43 38.90 -11.03
N LEU A 615 19.68 37.81 -10.74
CA LEU A 615 18.56 37.33 -11.58
C LEU A 615 17.88 36.04 -11.04
N LEU A 616 16.66 36.13 -10.49
CA LEU A 616 15.87 34.95 -10.10
C LEU A 616 14.36 35.16 -10.29
N GLY A 617 13.71 34.25 -11.02
CA GLY A 617 12.27 34.27 -11.24
C GLY A 617 11.57 32.96 -10.86
N GLY A 618 10.38 33.05 -10.28
CA GLY A 618 9.55 31.85 -10.03
C GLY A 618 9.00 31.20 -11.30
N ILE A 619 8.85 31.95 -12.40
CA ILE A 619 8.53 31.43 -13.74
C ILE A 619 9.69 31.70 -14.69
N SER A 620 10.03 32.98 -14.90
CA SER A 620 11.08 33.39 -15.83
C SER A 620 12.16 34.19 -15.12
N GLY A 621 13.44 33.86 -15.32
CA GLY A 621 14.52 34.70 -14.81
C GLY A 621 14.40 36.11 -15.41
N GLU A 622 14.54 36.20 -16.72
CA GLU A 622 14.44 37.45 -17.49
C GLU A 622 13.22 37.45 -18.40
N LEU A 623 12.56 38.61 -18.53
CA LEU A 623 11.49 38.87 -19.49
C LEU A 623 11.86 40.08 -20.35
N SER A 624 11.84 39.95 -21.67
CA SER A 624 12.36 40.98 -22.58
C SER A 624 11.69 40.99 -23.96
N ALA A 625 11.96 42.05 -24.74
CA ALA A 625 11.62 42.16 -26.16
C ALA A 625 10.15 41.83 -26.51
N GLY A 626 9.19 42.31 -25.72
CA GLY A 626 7.76 42.03 -25.94
C GLY A 626 7.28 40.68 -25.38
N GLY A 627 8.11 39.99 -24.59
CA GLY A 627 7.73 38.76 -23.91
C GLY A 627 6.54 38.95 -22.96
N LYS A 628 5.74 37.90 -22.80
CA LYS A 628 4.51 37.93 -21.99
C LYS A 628 4.47 36.80 -20.99
N LEU A 629 4.22 37.14 -19.73
CA LEU A 629 3.87 36.18 -18.67
C LEU A 629 2.45 36.51 -18.22
N THR A 630 1.47 35.71 -18.61
CA THR A 630 0.07 36.03 -18.36
C THR A 630 -0.70 34.86 -17.80
N GLN A 631 -1.61 35.11 -16.87
CA GLN A 631 -2.39 34.05 -16.24
C GLN A 631 -1.46 33.01 -15.60
N CYS A 632 -0.40 33.44 -14.90
CA CYS A 632 0.53 32.52 -14.25
C CYS A 632 0.27 32.48 -12.75
N TYR A 633 0.34 31.30 -12.16
CA TYR A 633 0.21 31.11 -10.71
C TYR A 633 1.48 30.47 -10.16
N THR A 634 2.03 31.03 -9.09
CA THR A 634 3.14 30.40 -8.35
C THR A 634 2.81 30.25 -6.87
N ASN A 635 3.09 29.06 -6.33
CA ASN A 635 3.15 28.79 -4.89
C ASN A 635 4.52 28.20 -4.58
N LEU A 636 5.49 29.09 -4.38
CA LEU A 636 6.90 28.72 -4.25
C LEU A 636 7.45 29.16 -2.89
N ASN A 637 8.22 28.29 -2.28
CA ASN A 637 9.11 28.64 -1.18
C ASN A 637 10.50 28.90 -1.76
N ILE A 638 10.90 30.17 -1.84
CA ILE A 638 12.17 30.60 -2.42
C ILE A 638 13.10 31.07 -1.32
N SER A 639 14.29 30.46 -1.24
CA SER A 639 15.40 30.93 -0.40
C SER A 639 16.55 31.35 -1.30
N ALA A 640 17.02 32.60 -1.18
CA ALA A 640 17.94 33.16 -2.17
C ALA A 640 18.95 34.17 -1.61
N SER A 641 20.18 34.13 -2.13
CA SER A 641 21.25 35.09 -1.83
C SER A 641 21.51 36.14 -2.92
N CYS A 642 20.63 36.23 -3.92
CA CYS A 642 20.74 37.17 -5.05
C CYS A 642 19.84 38.40 -4.92
N GLY A 643 20.14 39.45 -5.69
CA GLY A 643 19.59 40.78 -5.47
C GLY A 643 18.46 41.26 -6.38
N MET A 644 18.01 40.45 -7.34
CA MET A 644 16.86 40.74 -8.20
C MET A 644 15.95 39.51 -8.26
N ILE A 645 14.88 39.53 -7.48
CA ILE A 645 14.01 38.36 -7.28
C ILE A 645 12.55 38.73 -7.50
N GLY A 646 11.86 37.97 -8.34
CA GLY A 646 10.41 38.01 -8.44
C GLY A 646 9.79 36.62 -8.39
N GLY A 647 8.67 36.48 -7.69
CA GLY A 647 7.90 35.23 -7.67
C GLY A 647 7.30 34.86 -9.03
N ILE A 648 7.23 35.78 -10.00
CA ILE A 648 6.96 35.50 -11.43
C ILE A 648 8.21 35.74 -12.26
N ALA A 649 8.78 36.94 -12.22
CA ALA A 649 9.94 37.31 -13.01
C ALA A 649 11.02 38.04 -12.21
N GLY A 650 12.28 37.66 -12.39
CA GLY A 650 13.40 38.33 -11.72
C GLY A 650 13.63 39.74 -12.28
N ARG A 651 13.74 39.83 -13.61
CA ARG A 651 13.99 41.09 -14.32
C ARG A 651 13.09 41.24 -15.55
N LEU A 652 12.63 42.47 -15.78
CA LEU A 652 11.98 42.90 -17.02
C LEU A 652 12.86 43.94 -17.71
N THR A 653 13.17 43.74 -19.00
CA THR A 653 13.82 44.75 -19.83
C THR A 653 12.89 45.24 -20.93
N THR A 654 12.99 46.53 -21.23
CA THR A 654 12.16 47.21 -22.23
C THR A 654 12.96 47.58 -23.47
N SER A 655 12.29 47.57 -24.61
CA SER A 655 12.85 47.93 -25.91
C SER A 655 11.78 48.66 -26.73
N THR A 656 12.21 49.53 -27.64
CA THR A 656 11.29 50.26 -28.53
C THR A 656 10.45 49.29 -29.37
N GLY A 657 9.15 49.57 -29.49
CA GLY A 657 8.26 48.89 -30.44
C GLY A 657 7.55 47.62 -29.95
N ALA A 658 7.83 47.13 -28.74
CA ALA A 658 7.11 45.99 -28.16
C ALA A 658 6.91 46.14 -26.65
N ILE A 659 5.68 45.90 -26.17
CA ILE A 659 5.35 46.00 -24.74
C ILE A 659 5.59 44.64 -24.08
N THR A 660 6.54 44.62 -23.15
CA THR A 660 6.81 43.46 -22.28
C THR A 660 5.78 43.43 -21.14
N GLU A 661 5.08 42.31 -20.94
CA GLU A 661 3.86 42.27 -20.12
C GLU A 661 3.91 41.19 -19.04
N ILE A 662 3.54 41.55 -17.81
CA ILE A 662 3.15 40.60 -16.76
C ILE A 662 1.70 40.91 -16.36
N SER A 663 0.78 39.97 -16.56
CA SER A 663 -0.64 40.22 -16.30
C SER A 663 -1.43 39.05 -15.77
N TYR A 664 -2.44 39.31 -14.92
CA TYR A 664 -3.29 38.26 -14.34
C TYR A 664 -2.48 37.17 -13.63
N CYS A 665 -1.39 37.55 -12.96
CA CYS A 665 -0.54 36.59 -12.25
C CYS A 665 -0.84 36.60 -10.75
N THR A 666 -0.81 35.43 -10.12
CA THR A 666 -0.88 35.29 -8.66
C THR A 666 0.38 34.65 -8.11
N THR A 667 0.93 35.20 -7.02
CA THR A 667 1.99 34.55 -6.25
C THR A 667 1.59 34.35 -4.79
N THR A 668 1.90 33.18 -4.27
CA THR A 668 1.82 32.82 -2.86
C THR A 668 3.08 32.03 -2.45
N GLY A 669 3.17 31.63 -1.17
CA GLY A 669 4.34 30.97 -0.59
C GLY A 669 5.23 31.95 0.18
N SER A 670 6.54 31.77 0.11
CA SER A 670 7.51 32.59 0.83
C SER A 670 8.73 32.96 -0.01
N LEU A 671 9.28 34.16 0.23
CA LEU A 671 10.57 34.62 -0.28
C LEU A 671 11.47 34.97 0.91
N GLU A 672 12.52 34.20 1.14
CA GLU A 672 13.54 34.45 2.15
C GLU A 672 14.85 34.89 1.47
N ILE A 673 15.29 36.12 1.75
CA ILE A 673 16.39 36.77 1.04
C ILE A 673 17.56 37.07 1.99
N THR A 674 18.74 36.63 1.60
CA THR A 674 20.00 36.89 2.31
C THR A 674 20.96 37.82 1.54
N ALA A 675 20.52 38.39 0.42
CA ALA A 675 21.32 39.33 -0.37
C ALA A 675 21.49 40.70 0.33
N SER A 676 22.56 41.41 -0.05
CA SER A 676 22.83 42.78 0.41
C SER A 676 22.20 43.88 -0.46
N LYS A 677 21.86 43.57 -1.72
CA LYS A 677 21.20 44.48 -2.68
C LYS A 677 19.84 43.91 -3.05
N ASN A 678 18.73 44.47 -2.58
CA ASN A 678 17.47 43.70 -2.54
C ASN A 678 16.34 44.31 -3.40
N ARG A 679 16.32 44.12 -4.74
CA ARG A 679 15.16 44.46 -5.58
C ARG A 679 14.23 43.26 -5.65
N ILE A 680 13.34 43.15 -4.66
CA ILE A 680 12.58 41.92 -4.42
C ILE A 680 11.09 42.18 -4.45
N ALA A 681 10.33 41.29 -5.10
CA ALA A 681 8.89 41.29 -4.98
C ALA A 681 8.20 39.96 -5.26
N GLY A 682 6.90 39.90 -4.97
CA GLY A 682 6.06 38.76 -5.34
C GLY A 682 5.92 38.59 -6.85
N ILE A 683 5.80 39.67 -7.64
CA ILE A 683 5.62 39.54 -9.10
C ILE A 683 6.92 39.80 -9.86
N LEU A 684 7.46 41.02 -9.79
CA LEU A 684 8.64 41.44 -10.54
C LEU A 684 9.71 42.07 -9.64
N GLY A 685 10.92 41.52 -9.65
CA GLY A 685 12.04 42.06 -8.88
C GLY A 685 12.48 43.44 -9.37
N ARG A 686 12.87 43.57 -10.64
CA ARG A 686 13.38 44.82 -11.20
C ARG A 686 12.96 45.08 -12.64
N ALA A 687 12.70 46.34 -12.96
CA ALA A 687 12.59 46.83 -14.33
C ALA A 687 13.84 47.60 -14.77
N GLU A 688 14.30 47.37 -16.00
CA GLU A 688 15.44 48.05 -16.62
C GLU A 688 15.13 48.51 -18.05
N GLY A 689 15.82 49.56 -18.50
CA GLY A 689 15.67 50.11 -19.85
C GLY A 689 15.66 51.64 -19.89
N THR A 690 15.67 52.19 -21.10
CA THR A 690 15.74 53.63 -21.36
C THR A 690 14.46 54.20 -21.96
N VAL A 691 13.49 53.34 -22.29
CA VAL A 691 12.19 53.70 -22.89
C VAL A 691 11.06 53.11 -22.07
N SER A 692 9.90 53.77 -22.07
CA SER A 692 8.68 53.15 -21.54
C SER A 692 8.25 52.02 -22.47
N GLY A 693 8.01 50.83 -21.91
CA GLY A 693 7.73 49.65 -22.73
C GLY A 693 7.46 48.37 -21.95
N GLY A 694 7.24 48.45 -20.63
CA GLY A 694 6.80 47.32 -19.83
C GLY A 694 5.49 47.63 -19.12
N ILE A 695 4.78 46.61 -18.63
CA ILE A 695 3.58 46.78 -17.80
C ILE A 695 3.40 45.61 -16.83
N ILE A 696 2.98 45.93 -15.59
CA ILE A 696 2.43 44.96 -14.66
C ILE A 696 0.96 45.33 -14.44
N LYS A 697 0.03 44.41 -14.73
CA LYS A 697 -1.39 44.69 -14.51
C LYS A 697 -2.19 43.53 -13.98
N ASN A 698 -3.23 43.79 -13.19
CA ASN A 698 -4.16 42.77 -12.73
C ASN A 698 -3.48 41.63 -11.94
N CYS A 699 -2.38 41.92 -11.23
CA CYS A 699 -1.63 40.90 -10.50
C CYS A 699 -1.96 40.90 -9.01
N LEU A 700 -1.98 39.71 -8.40
CA LEU A 700 -2.18 39.51 -6.97
C LEU A 700 -0.92 38.88 -6.36
N SER A 701 -0.50 39.37 -5.20
CA SER A 701 0.53 38.71 -4.42
C SER A 701 0.10 38.57 -2.96
N THR A 702 0.20 37.35 -2.44
CA THR A 702 -0.05 37.01 -1.04
C THR A 702 1.21 36.43 -0.37
N VAL A 703 2.37 36.62 -1.01
CA VAL A 703 3.63 36.03 -0.58
C VAL A 703 4.12 36.65 0.72
N ASN A 704 4.78 35.84 1.56
CA ASN A 704 5.49 36.36 2.73
C ASN A 704 6.95 36.62 2.35
N ILE A 705 7.41 37.86 2.51
CA ILE A 705 8.77 38.29 2.17
C ILE A 705 9.56 38.58 3.45
N THR A 706 10.73 37.97 3.57
CA THR A 706 11.65 38.17 4.70
C THR A 706 13.06 38.45 4.19
N ALA A 707 13.68 39.55 4.63
CA ALA A 707 15.09 39.86 4.31
C ALA A 707 15.96 39.86 5.57
N THR A 708 17.07 39.11 5.59
CA THR A 708 17.80 38.79 6.84
C THR A 708 19.20 39.41 6.99
N VAL A 709 19.76 40.07 5.97
CA VAL A 709 21.16 40.56 6.01
C VAL A 709 21.33 42.05 6.32
N ALA A 710 22.30 42.34 7.20
CA ALA A 710 22.57 43.59 7.90
C ALA A 710 23.07 44.79 7.10
N ALA A 711 23.78 44.56 5.99
CA ALA A 711 24.70 45.56 5.44
C ALA A 711 24.12 46.50 4.37
N ALA A 712 22.79 46.60 4.26
CA ALA A 712 22.17 47.36 3.18
C ALA A 712 22.02 48.84 3.53
N THR A 713 23.14 49.58 3.60
CA THR A 713 23.13 51.05 3.76
C THR A 713 22.48 51.79 2.58
N THR A 714 22.07 51.07 1.52
CA THR A 714 21.44 51.57 0.30
C THR A 714 20.40 50.60 -0.32
N ALA A 715 19.75 49.73 0.48
CA ALA A 715 18.89 48.67 -0.09
C ALA A 715 17.78 49.24 -1.00
N ASN A 716 17.83 48.85 -2.28
CA ASN A 716 16.80 49.16 -3.26
C ASN A 716 15.52 48.38 -2.93
N GLY A 717 14.37 48.79 -3.49
CA GLY A 717 13.06 48.51 -2.93
C GLY A 717 12.58 47.06 -2.83
N ILE A 718 11.82 46.80 -1.77
CA ILE A 718 11.04 45.57 -1.56
C ILE A 718 9.56 45.90 -1.71
N GLY A 719 8.89 45.26 -2.66
CA GLY A 719 7.46 45.44 -2.91
C GLY A 719 6.69 44.13 -2.86
N GLY A 720 5.40 44.17 -2.53
CA GLY A 720 4.57 42.97 -2.66
C GLY A 720 4.37 42.54 -4.12
N ILE A 721 4.35 43.51 -5.05
CA ILE A 721 4.19 43.32 -6.49
C ILE A 721 5.48 43.63 -7.24
N PHE A 722 6.13 44.75 -6.93
CA PHE A 722 7.26 45.25 -7.68
C PHE A 722 8.42 45.73 -6.81
N GLY A 723 9.64 45.27 -7.06
CA GLY A 723 10.79 45.62 -6.22
C GLY A 723 11.24 47.05 -6.49
N ALA A 724 11.88 47.29 -7.64
CA ALA A 724 12.37 48.62 -7.98
C ALA A 724 12.49 48.91 -9.49
N ASP A 725 12.24 50.16 -9.85
CA ASP A 725 12.45 50.70 -11.19
C ASP A 725 13.86 51.30 -11.34
N GLN A 726 14.53 51.05 -12.46
CA GLN A 726 15.81 51.71 -12.78
C GLN A 726 15.58 53.21 -13.06
N ASN A 727 14.68 53.54 -13.99
CA ASN A 727 14.37 54.91 -14.40
C ASN A 727 12.89 55.21 -14.19
N ALA A 728 12.51 56.49 -14.17
CA ALA A 728 11.10 56.86 -14.07
C ALA A 728 10.30 56.38 -15.30
N ASN A 729 9.13 55.80 -15.07
CA ASN A 729 8.11 55.42 -16.07
C ASN A 729 8.47 54.26 -17.04
N ILE A 730 9.40 53.38 -16.68
CA ILE A 730 9.70 52.19 -17.51
C ILE A 730 8.52 51.21 -17.48
N VAL A 731 8.01 50.93 -16.27
CA VAL A 731 6.95 49.94 -16.03
C VAL A 731 5.85 50.55 -15.16
N PRO A 732 4.70 50.91 -15.75
CA PRO A 732 3.50 51.20 -15.00
C PRO A 732 2.98 49.95 -14.27
N ILE A 733 2.48 50.15 -13.06
CA ILE A 733 1.86 49.13 -12.22
C ILE A 733 0.40 49.52 -12.04
N ASP A 734 -0.51 48.72 -12.58
CA ASP A 734 -1.94 49.06 -12.62
C ASP A 734 -2.82 47.92 -12.12
N GLN A 735 -3.88 48.20 -11.37
CA GLN A 735 -4.87 47.18 -10.99
C GLN A 735 -4.26 45.99 -10.23
N CYS A 736 -3.23 46.23 -9.42
CA CYS A 736 -2.55 45.18 -8.66
C CYS A 736 -2.97 45.18 -7.18
N MET A 737 -2.90 44.00 -6.57
CA MET A 737 -3.27 43.79 -5.18
C MET A 737 -2.18 43.06 -4.40
N PHE A 738 -1.88 43.54 -3.19
CA PHE A 738 -1.07 42.81 -2.24
C PHE A 738 -1.82 42.54 -0.93
N SER A 739 -1.70 41.31 -0.43
CA SER A 739 -2.26 40.89 0.86
C SER A 739 -1.39 39.86 1.59
N GLY A 740 -0.08 39.84 1.27
CA GLY A 740 0.93 39.04 1.97
C GLY A 740 1.56 39.83 3.13
N SER A 741 2.77 39.46 3.52
CA SER A 741 3.56 40.22 4.50
C SER A 741 4.96 40.54 3.99
N ILE A 742 5.54 41.64 4.48
CA ILE A 742 6.92 42.03 4.25
C ILE A 742 7.56 42.34 5.59
N SER A 743 8.61 41.58 5.92
CA SER A 743 9.38 41.73 7.15
C SER A 743 10.85 42.01 6.82
N ALA A 744 11.31 43.17 7.27
CA ALA A 744 12.63 43.75 7.07
C ALA A 744 12.97 44.20 5.62
N GLY A 745 13.60 45.37 5.52
CA GLY A 745 13.90 46.05 4.25
C GLY A 745 14.18 47.53 4.45
N PHE A 746 14.80 48.17 3.46
CA PHE A 746 15.11 49.61 3.50
C PHE A 746 13.97 50.46 2.93
N SER A 747 13.54 50.23 1.68
CA SER A 747 12.37 50.90 1.08
C SER A 747 11.26 49.88 0.83
N ILE A 748 10.22 49.89 1.67
CA ILE A 748 9.16 48.87 1.68
C ILE A 748 7.85 49.48 1.18
N GLY A 749 7.20 48.82 0.21
CA GLY A 749 5.83 49.13 -0.17
C GLY A 749 4.97 47.90 -0.35
N GLY A 750 3.69 47.97 -0.01
CA GLY A 750 2.78 46.85 -0.25
C GLY A 750 2.66 46.52 -1.74
N ILE A 751 2.71 47.51 -2.63
CA ILE A 751 2.76 47.30 -4.08
C ILE A 751 4.19 47.40 -4.58
N ALA A 752 4.85 48.54 -4.34
CA ALA A 752 6.15 48.82 -4.91
C ALA A 752 7.17 49.25 -3.85
N GLY A 753 8.35 48.65 -3.84
CA GLY A 753 9.45 49.16 -3.04
C GLY A 753 9.88 50.54 -3.56
N VAL A 754 10.29 50.61 -4.83
CA VAL A 754 10.57 51.87 -5.53
C VAL A 754 9.81 51.87 -6.86
N GLY A 755 8.62 52.50 -6.87
CA GLY A 755 7.74 52.53 -8.03
C GLY A 755 7.75 53.87 -8.75
N SER A 756 7.54 53.83 -10.07
CA SER A 756 7.42 55.03 -10.89
C SER A 756 5.96 55.48 -11.01
N THR A 757 5.18 54.78 -11.84
CA THR A 757 3.75 55.05 -12.05
C THR A 757 2.95 53.91 -11.44
N ILE A 758 2.15 54.21 -10.41
CA ILE A 758 1.29 53.25 -9.72
C ILE A 758 -0.15 53.76 -9.77
N THR A 759 -1.05 52.95 -10.34
CA THR A 759 -2.46 53.33 -10.49
C THR A 759 -3.38 52.20 -10.09
N ASN A 760 -4.54 52.56 -9.54
CA ASN A 760 -5.61 51.60 -9.27
C ASN A 760 -5.18 50.38 -8.43
N CYS A 761 -4.25 50.55 -7.49
CA CYS A 761 -3.72 49.42 -6.72
C CYS A 761 -4.28 49.40 -5.29
N ILE A 762 -4.34 48.20 -4.71
CA ILE A 762 -4.87 48.01 -3.36
C ILE A 762 -3.94 47.15 -2.50
N VAL A 763 -3.80 47.55 -1.25
CA VAL A 763 -3.12 46.77 -0.23
C VAL A 763 -4.12 46.50 0.88
N LYS A 764 -4.37 45.22 1.14
CA LYS A 764 -5.39 44.75 2.09
C LYS A 764 -4.77 43.79 3.09
N GLY A 765 -4.88 44.09 4.38
CA GLY A 765 -4.34 43.27 5.46
C GLY A 765 -5.40 42.61 6.35
N LYS A 766 -5.06 42.43 7.63
CA LYS A 766 -5.87 41.73 8.65
C LYS A 766 -6.41 42.64 9.77
N GLY A 767 -6.20 43.95 9.67
CA GLY A 767 -6.67 44.95 10.62
C GLY A 767 -5.53 45.79 11.23
N PRO A 768 -5.88 46.86 11.96
CA PRO A 768 -4.92 47.70 12.68
C PRO A 768 -4.41 47.00 13.95
N LEU A 769 -3.23 47.41 14.42
CA LEU A 769 -2.61 46.95 15.68
C LEU A 769 -2.39 45.42 15.75
N ALA A 770 -2.16 44.78 14.60
CA ALA A 770 -1.91 43.35 14.54
C ALA A 770 -0.58 43.00 15.24
N THR A 771 -0.55 41.90 15.99
CA THR A 771 0.67 41.41 16.65
C THR A 771 1.79 41.09 15.65
N GLN A 772 1.42 40.68 14.45
CA GLN A 772 2.31 40.52 13.31
C GLN A 772 2.00 41.60 12.26
N PRO A 773 2.83 42.65 12.16
CA PRO A 773 2.61 43.72 11.19
C PRO A 773 2.71 43.17 9.77
N MET A 774 1.85 43.67 8.88
CA MET A 774 1.85 43.25 7.49
C MET A 774 3.04 43.83 6.73
N LEU A 775 3.38 45.09 7.01
CA LEU A 775 4.56 45.76 6.46
C LEU A 775 5.42 46.19 7.64
N SER A 776 6.65 45.68 7.72
CA SER A 776 7.52 45.99 8.85
C SER A 776 8.99 46.10 8.52
N ALA A 777 9.65 47.01 9.24
CA ALA A 777 11.11 47.07 9.34
C ALA A 777 11.51 46.93 10.81
N ALA A 778 12.28 45.88 11.14
CA ALA A 778 12.77 45.62 12.50
C ALA A 778 13.94 46.56 12.87
N SER A 779 14.20 46.79 14.17
CA SER A 779 15.39 47.54 14.65
C SER A 779 16.70 46.78 14.50
N THR A 780 16.62 45.48 14.21
CA THR A 780 17.76 44.63 13.92
C THR A 780 17.93 44.52 12.41
N THR A 781 19.16 44.73 11.96
CA THR A 781 19.76 44.33 10.67
C THR A 781 18.81 43.67 9.64
N PRO A 782 18.56 44.28 8.45
CA PRO A 782 19.13 45.53 7.90
C PRO A 782 18.67 46.82 8.59
N ALA A 783 19.42 47.92 8.38
CA ALA A 783 19.04 49.25 8.85
C ALA A 783 17.65 49.68 8.32
N THR A 784 16.86 50.32 9.18
CA THR A 784 15.51 50.79 8.90
C THR A 784 15.50 52.00 7.96
N GLY A 785 14.74 51.91 6.87
CA GLY A 785 14.48 53.03 5.94
C GLY A 785 13.00 53.47 5.95
N ASN A 786 12.45 53.76 4.78
CA ASN A 786 11.10 54.28 4.56
C ASN A 786 10.08 53.17 4.23
N ILE A 787 8.87 53.26 4.81
CA ILE A 787 7.78 52.29 4.57
C ILE A 787 6.54 53.04 4.11
N GLY A 788 5.92 52.63 3.01
CA GLY A 788 4.62 53.16 2.58
C GLY A 788 3.62 52.04 2.33
N GLY A 789 2.34 52.26 2.65
CA GLY A 789 1.32 51.23 2.46
C GLY A 789 1.23 50.71 1.01
N ILE A 790 1.34 51.60 0.01
CA ILE A 790 1.43 51.26 -1.42
C ILE A 790 2.88 51.25 -1.88
N ALA A 791 3.59 52.35 -1.65
CA ALA A 791 4.92 52.57 -2.21
C ALA A 791 5.91 52.98 -1.13
N GLY A 792 7.03 52.25 -1.04
CA GLY A 792 8.17 52.68 -0.25
C GLY A 792 8.62 54.04 -0.77
N THR A 793 9.07 54.11 -2.01
CA THR A 793 9.43 55.36 -2.70
C THR A 793 8.64 55.52 -3.99
N ASN A 794 7.93 56.64 -4.13
CA ASN A 794 7.25 57.02 -5.35
C ASN A 794 8.13 57.96 -6.21
N LYS A 795 8.43 57.59 -7.45
CA LYS A 795 9.27 58.38 -8.36
C LYS A 795 8.49 59.38 -9.22
N THR A 796 7.26 59.06 -9.65
CA THR A 796 6.49 59.94 -10.55
C THR A 796 5.06 60.16 -10.10
N LYS A 797 4.19 59.14 -10.16
CA LYS A 797 2.79 59.30 -9.78
C LYS A 797 2.21 58.07 -9.09
N LEU A 798 1.39 58.33 -8.09
CA LEU A 798 0.58 57.34 -7.42
C LEU A 798 -0.85 57.86 -7.34
N GLU A 799 -1.75 57.22 -8.05
CA GLU A 799 -3.13 57.69 -8.21
C GLU A 799 -4.14 56.59 -7.95
N ASN A 800 -5.28 56.94 -7.34
CA ASN A 800 -6.41 56.03 -7.11
C ASN A 800 -5.99 54.73 -6.38
N CYS A 801 -5.15 54.82 -5.35
CA CYS A 801 -4.71 53.64 -4.61
C CYS A 801 -5.31 53.58 -3.21
N VAL A 802 -5.49 52.35 -2.72
CA VAL A 802 -6.21 52.07 -1.47
C VAL A 802 -5.34 51.25 -0.52
N VAL A 803 -5.25 51.67 0.73
CA VAL A 803 -4.65 50.87 1.82
C VAL A 803 -5.70 50.65 2.89
N ARG A 804 -6.00 49.40 3.19
CA ARG A 804 -7.02 49.06 4.19
C ARG A 804 -6.64 47.87 5.04
N GLU A 805 -7.00 47.93 6.31
CA GLU A 805 -6.82 46.81 7.25
C GLU A 805 -5.32 46.44 7.38
N VAL A 806 -4.41 47.40 7.28
CA VAL A 806 -2.97 47.15 7.32
C VAL A 806 -2.38 47.56 8.67
N THR A 807 -1.42 46.81 9.17
CA THR A 807 -0.52 47.26 10.24
C THR A 807 0.85 47.52 9.61
N ILE A 808 1.28 48.79 9.64
CA ILE A 808 2.55 49.27 9.11
C ILE A 808 3.44 49.65 10.30
N LYS A 809 4.60 49.02 10.46
CA LYS A 809 5.42 49.18 11.66
C LYS A 809 6.91 49.40 11.38
N SER A 810 7.47 50.46 11.93
CA SER A 810 8.92 50.71 11.95
C SER A 810 9.43 50.86 13.38
N VAL A 811 10.62 50.33 13.70
CA VAL A 811 11.15 50.40 15.07
C VAL A 811 12.03 51.64 15.32
N ILE A 812 12.80 52.12 14.33
CA ILE A 812 13.60 53.36 14.43
C ILE A 812 13.60 54.01 13.04
N THR A 813 13.24 55.27 12.89
CA THR A 813 13.38 56.00 11.61
C THR A 813 14.38 57.14 11.78
N PRO A 814 15.53 57.15 11.05
CA PRO A 814 16.40 58.32 11.03
C PRO A 814 15.65 59.55 10.50
N ALA A 815 16.07 60.75 10.92
CA ALA A 815 15.48 62.00 10.43
C ALA A 815 15.52 62.04 8.88
N GLY A 816 14.35 62.10 8.24
CA GLY A 816 14.21 62.15 6.78
C GLY A 816 13.58 60.93 6.12
N PHE A 817 13.37 59.80 6.80
CA PHE A 817 12.69 58.62 6.24
C PHE A 817 11.24 58.50 6.75
N PRO A 818 10.23 58.80 5.91
CA PRO A 818 8.84 58.73 6.34
C PRO A 818 8.32 57.28 6.46
N ASN A 819 7.37 57.09 7.39
CA ASN A 819 6.50 55.93 7.50
C ASN A 819 5.06 56.38 7.23
N ALA A 820 4.45 55.91 6.14
CA ALA A 820 3.23 56.49 5.62
C ALA A 820 2.15 55.49 5.23
N GLY A 821 0.90 55.94 5.32
CA GLY A 821 -0.28 55.15 4.97
C GLY A 821 -0.36 54.77 3.49
N ILE A 822 0.14 55.62 2.58
CA ILE A 822 0.15 55.38 1.12
C ILE A 822 1.58 55.35 0.58
N ALA A 823 2.32 56.46 0.66
CA ALA A 823 3.63 56.61 0.02
C ALA A 823 4.64 57.33 0.91
N SER A 824 5.90 56.89 0.84
CA SER A 824 7.00 57.44 1.63
C SER A 824 8.13 58.01 0.77
N THR A 825 7.85 59.13 0.10
CA THR A 825 8.75 59.75 -0.89
C THR A 825 9.99 60.37 -0.23
N TYR A 826 11.11 59.64 -0.25
CA TYR A 826 12.40 60.04 0.36
C TYR A 826 13.37 60.78 -0.61
N GLN A 827 13.41 60.42 -1.89
CA GLN A 827 14.48 60.86 -2.82
C GLN A 827 14.02 61.30 -4.22
N ASN A 828 12.74 61.61 -4.42
CA ASN A 828 12.18 61.88 -5.74
C ASN A 828 11.01 62.88 -5.69
N ASN A 829 10.46 63.22 -6.85
CA ASN A 829 9.39 64.21 -7.02
C ASN A 829 8.00 63.58 -7.26
N GLY A 830 7.79 62.34 -6.80
CA GLY A 830 6.52 61.65 -6.96
C GLY A 830 5.40 62.31 -6.15
N TYR A 831 4.19 62.36 -6.71
CA TYR A 831 2.99 62.85 -6.01
C TYR A 831 1.98 61.73 -5.75
N THR A 832 1.18 61.90 -4.70
CA THR A 832 0.07 61.03 -4.33
C THR A 832 -1.25 61.78 -4.55
N LYS A 833 -2.16 61.18 -5.31
CA LYS A 833 -3.47 61.77 -5.62
C LYS A 833 -4.60 60.76 -5.49
N ASN A 834 -5.80 61.24 -5.09
CA ASN A 834 -7.03 60.46 -5.06
C ASN A 834 -6.92 59.15 -4.26
N SER A 835 -6.01 59.08 -3.30
CA SER A 835 -5.68 57.83 -2.60
C SER A 835 -6.26 57.81 -1.19
N PHE A 836 -6.59 56.61 -0.71
CA PHE A 836 -7.45 56.41 0.45
C PHE A 836 -6.86 55.40 1.43
N VAL A 837 -6.83 55.73 2.73
CA VAL A 837 -6.39 54.82 3.81
C VAL A 837 -7.52 54.60 4.80
N ALA A 838 -7.81 53.36 5.20
CA ALA A 838 -8.80 53.04 6.24
C ALA A 838 -8.37 51.88 7.15
N ASN A 839 -8.89 51.82 8.38
CA ASN A 839 -8.67 50.72 9.32
C ASN A 839 -7.20 50.26 9.41
N THR A 840 -6.26 51.21 9.42
CA THR A 840 -4.83 50.93 9.27
C THR A 840 -4.05 51.56 10.42
N SER A 841 -3.15 50.81 11.05
CA SER A 841 -2.22 51.39 12.04
C SER A 841 -0.88 51.71 11.39
N ILE A 842 -0.36 52.90 11.68
CA ILE A 842 0.98 53.36 11.31
C ILE A 842 1.76 53.53 12.60
N GLU A 843 2.73 52.65 12.84
CA GLU A 843 3.44 52.53 14.12
C GLU A 843 4.92 52.90 13.97
N GLY A 844 5.43 53.72 14.89
CA GLY A 844 6.83 54.14 14.95
C GLY A 844 7.34 54.48 16.35
N SER A 845 8.65 54.70 16.49
CA SER A 845 9.32 55.10 17.74
C SER A 845 9.48 56.62 17.88
N ASN A 846 9.36 57.11 19.11
CA ASN A 846 9.33 58.52 19.50
C ASN A 846 10.72 59.09 19.87
N THR A 847 11.77 58.82 19.08
CA THR A 847 13.16 59.17 19.49
C THR A 847 13.90 60.22 18.62
N ALA A 848 13.29 60.81 17.58
CA ALA A 848 13.93 61.80 16.69
C ALA A 848 13.20 63.17 16.64
N PRO A 849 13.90 64.31 16.55
CA PRO A 849 13.26 65.63 16.42
C PRO A 849 12.49 65.70 15.08
N ASN A 850 11.20 66.09 15.11
CA ASN A 850 10.27 66.26 13.95
C ASN A 850 9.30 65.08 13.63
N TRP A 851 8.80 64.36 14.65
CA TRP A 851 7.91 63.19 14.52
C TRP A 851 6.68 63.36 13.62
N ASP A 852 5.94 64.46 13.73
CA ASP A 852 4.69 64.66 12.99
C ASP A 852 4.88 64.74 11.46
N ASN A 853 6.08 65.09 10.99
CA ASN A 853 6.39 65.12 9.55
C ASN A 853 6.73 63.75 8.96
N ASN A 854 7.14 62.79 9.79
CA ASN A 854 7.54 61.46 9.33
C ASN A 854 6.38 60.45 9.33
N PHE A 855 5.29 60.72 10.06
CA PHE A 855 4.12 59.84 10.16
C PHE A 855 2.86 60.48 9.57
N ARG A 856 2.61 60.22 8.28
CA ARG A 856 1.53 60.85 7.49
C ARG A 856 0.81 59.84 6.60
N ILE A 857 -0.23 60.29 5.90
CA ILE A 857 -0.93 59.47 4.91
C ILE A 857 -0.13 59.40 3.62
N SER A 858 0.36 60.54 3.14
CA SER A 858 1.42 60.64 2.14
C SER A 858 2.61 61.34 2.80
N GLY A 859 3.69 60.60 3.04
CA GLY A 859 4.91 61.11 3.67
C GLY A 859 5.90 61.62 2.63
N THR A 860 6.36 62.86 2.77
CA THR A 860 7.41 63.45 1.93
C THR A 860 8.58 63.91 2.80
N ALA A 861 9.80 63.49 2.47
CA ALA A 861 11.01 64.06 3.07
C ALA A 861 11.21 65.52 2.64
N ALA A 862 12.07 66.27 3.34
CA ALA A 862 12.34 67.70 3.11
C ALA A 862 12.73 68.09 1.65
N ASN A 863 13.14 67.12 0.83
CA ASN A 863 13.58 67.32 -0.55
C ASN A 863 12.54 66.90 -1.61
N GLY A 864 11.35 66.41 -1.22
CA GLY A 864 10.30 66.04 -2.16
C GLY A 864 9.53 67.26 -2.67
N THR A 865 9.38 67.42 -3.98
CA THR A 865 8.67 68.57 -4.60
C THR A 865 7.30 68.21 -5.21
N GLY A 866 6.85 66.95 -5.08
CA GLY A 866 5.58 66.48 -5.63
C GLY A 866 4.37 67.11 -4.92
N VAL A 867 3.38 67.56 -5.69
CA VAL A 867 2.15 68.20 -5.17
C VAL A 867 1.08 67.14 -4.90
N ASN A 868 0.89 66.77 -3.62
CA ASN A 868 -0.17 65.85 -3.22
C ASN A 868 -1.53 66.54 -3.25
N SER A 869 -2.59 65.82 -3.62
CA SER A 869 -3.94 66.39 -3.69
C SER A 869 -5.02 65.34 -3.54
N SER A 870 -6.16 65.74 -2.97
CA SER A 870 -7.36 64.88 -2.87
C SER A 870 -7.06 63.49 -2.28
N ASN A 871 -6.24 63.41 -1.22
CA ASN A 871 -6.04 62.19 -0.46
C ASN A 871 -7.01 62.14 0.71
N PHE A 872 -7.32 60.94 1.20
CA PHE A 872 -8.43 60.72 2.12
C PHE A 872 -8.09 59.68 3.20
N VAL A 873 -8.69 59.88 4.38
CA VAL A 873 -8.52 59.01 5.56
C VAL A 873 -9.88 58.56 6.05
N GLY A 874 -10.10 57.26 6.10
CA GLY A 874 -11.30 56.64 6.63
C GLY A 874 -11.24 56.43 8.14
N THR A 875 -12.32 55.86 8.69
CA THR A 875 -12.39 55.43 10.08
C THR A 875 -11.33 54.37 10.42
N GLY A 876 -10.95 54.28 11.69
CA GLY A 876 -10.07 53.22 12.21
C GLY A 876 -8.59 53.37 11.84
N VAL A 877 -8.18 54.50 11.25
CA VAL A 877 -6.76 54.81 11.04
C VAL A 877 -6.14 55.33 12.32
N THR A 878 -5.03 54.72 12.75
CA THR A 878 -4.29 55.11 13.95
C THR A 878 -2.84 55.39 13.62
N ILE A 879 -2.26 56.43 14.23
CA ILE A 879 -0.84 56.76 14.08
C ILE A 879 -0.20 56.71 15.47
N VAL A 880 0.54 55.65 15.75
CA VAL A 880 1.21 55.42 17.03
C VAL A 880 2.61 56.03 16.94
N GLY A 881 2.83 57.13 17.66
CA GLY A 881 4.08 57.91 17.65
C GLY A 881 3.92 59.37 17.24
N ARG A 882 2.72 59.79 16.82
CA ARG A 882 2.35 61.19 16.53
C ARG A 882 1.66 61.83 17.73
N THR A 883 1.89 63.12 17.97
CA THR A 883 1.26 63.86 19.09
C THR A 883 0.07 64.71 18.64
N SER A 884 -0.02 65.05 17.35
CA SER A 884 -1.14 65.79 16.75
C SER A 884 -2.21 64.87 16.14
N ALA A 885 -3.47 65.35 16.15
CA ALA A 885 -4.57 64.69 15.43
C ALA A 885 -4.38 64.79 13.91
N ILE A 886 -4.93 63.81 13.18
CA ILE A 886 -4.93 63.82 11.72
C ILE A 886 -5.95 64.86 11.24
N THR A 887 -5.46 65.93 10.62
CA THR A 887 -6.28 66.97 10.00
C THR A 887 -5.74 67.27 8.61
N ASN A 888 -6.62 67.47 7.62
CA ASN A 888 -6.19 67.78 6.25
C ASN A 888 -5.33 69.04 6.23
N ASP A 889 -4.07 68.90 5.81
CA ASP A 889 -3.15 70.02 5.68
C ASP A 889 -3.21 70.66 4.28
N LEU A 890 -2.67 71.88 4.15
CA LEU A 890 -2.68 72.63 2.90
C LEU A 890 -1.96 71.91 1.75
N ASN A 891 -1.08 70.98 2.09
CA ASN A 891 -0.29 70.19 1.13
C ASN A 891 -0.91 68.82 0.81
N GLY A 892 -2.07 68.48 1.39
CA GLY A 892 -2.78 67.21 1.12
C GLY A 892 -2.04 65.94 1.54
N LEU A 893 -1.10 66.05 2.49
CA LEU A 893 -0.25 64.97 3.01
C LEU A 893 -0.98 64.13 4.06
N ASP A 894 -1.84 64.74 4.87
CA ASP A 894 -2.62 64.04 5.89
C ASP A 894 -4.02 63.62 5.41
N GLY A 895 -4.45 64.14 4.26
CA GLY A 895 -5.71 63.78 3.63
C GLY A 895 -6.97 64.27 4.38
N GLN A 896 -8.08 64.32 3.66
CA GLN A 896 -9.38 64.66 4.22
C GLN A 896 -9.98 63.48 4.96
N VAL A 897 -10.38 63.69 6.21
CA VAL A 897 -11.06 62.68 7.02
C VAL A 897 -12.47 62.46 6.49
N LYS A 898 -12.84 61.19 6.30
CA LYS A 898 -14.15 60.73 5.83
C LYS A 898 -14.71 59.66 6.75
N THR A 899 -15.98 59.81 7.10
CA THR A 899 -16.73 58.78 7.82
C THR A 899 -17.09 57.63 6.90
N GLN A 900 -17.36 56.45 7.45
CA GLN A 900 -17.74 55.28 6.65
C GLN A 900 -18.97 55.53 5.77
N ALA A 901 -19.94 56.31 6.24
CA ALA A 901 -21.16 56.62 5.51
C ALA A 901 -20.92 57.50 4.26
N GLU A 902 -19.84 58.28 4.24
CA GLU A 902 -19.47 59.13 3.10
C GLU A 902 -18.78 58.36 1.98
N LEU A 903 -18.23 57.18 2.27
CA LEU A 903 -17.44 56.36 1.34
C LEU A 903 -18.33 55.55 0.38
N THR A 904 -19.22 56.25 -0.31
CA THR A 904 -20.15 55.67 -1.28
C THR A 904 -19.50 55.48 -2.65
N GLN A 905 -20.13 54.67 -3.52
CA GLN A 905 -19.68 54.54 -4.91
C GLN A 905 -19.64 55.89 -5.62
N SER A 906 -20.66 56.73 -5.44
CA SER A 906 -20.71 58.07 -6.03
C SER A 906 -19.57 58.97 -5.57
N PHE A 907 -19.15 58.87 -4.30
CA PHE A 907 -17.98 59.59 -3.80
C PHE A 907 -16.70 59.17 -4.54
N PHE A 908 -16.42 57.86 -4.59
CA PHE A 908 -15.21 57.35 -5.26
C PHE A 908 -15.19 57.66 -6.76
N GLN A 909 -16.33 57.55 -7.44
CA GLN A 909 -16.47 57.96 -8.84
C GLN A 909 -16.20 59.46 -9.01
N GLY A 910 -16.72 60.30 -8.10
CA GLY A 910 -16.53 61.74 -8.12
C GLY A 910 -15.07 62.20 -7.97
N ILE A 911 -14.23 61.37 -7.34
CA ILE A 911 -12.78 61.62 -7.21
C ILE A 911 -11.93 60.86 -8.23
N GLY A 912 -12.55 60.15 -9.19
CA GLY A 912 -11.84 59.56 -10.34
C GLY A 912 -11.58 58.05 -10.31
N TYR A 913 -12.27 57.28 -9.45
CA TYR A 913 -12.24 55.81 -9.51
C TYR A 913 -13.18 55.29 -10.60
N ASP A 914 -12.65 54.43 -11.48
CA ASP A 914 -13.44 53.73 -12.49
C ASP A 914 -14.04 52.43 -11.93
N PHE A 915 -15.37 52.37 -11.85
CA PHE A 915 -16.09 51.18 -11.38
C PHE A 915 -16.19 50.05 -12.43
N ALA A 916 -15.60 50.21 -13.63
CA ALA A 916 -15.25 49.06 -14.47
C ALA A 916 -14.09 48.25 -13.87
N ILE A 917 -13.19 48.92 -13.13
CA ILE A 917 -12.03 48.34 -12.44
C ILE A 917 -12.37 47.98 -10.99
N TRP A 918 -13.03 48.91 -10.31
CA TRP A 918 -13.32 48.84 -8.88
C TRP A 918 -14.74 48.37 -8.58
N LYS A 919 -14.93 47.84 -7.37
CA LYS A 919 -16.23 47.58 -6.75
C LYS A 919 -16.18 47.98 -5.28
N ILE A 920 -17.33 48.21 -4.66
CA ILE A 920 -17.46 48.23 -3.20
C ILE A 920 -17.83 46.82 -2.76
N ASP A 921 -17.05 46.26 -1.83
CA ASP A 921 -17.27 44.93 -1.28
C ASP A 921 -18.34 44.95 -0.18
N THR A 922 -18.72 43.76 0.32
CA THR A 922 -19.76 43.64 1.37
C THR A 922 -19.38 44.31 2.69
N ASP A 923 -18.08 44.53 2.91
CA ASP A 923 -17.55 45.28 4.06
C ASP A 923 -17.61 46.81 3.89
N GLY A 924 -18.14 47.30 2.77
CA GLY A 924 -18.31 48.72 2.49
C GLY A 924 -17.05 49.43 2.00
N TYR A 925 -15.96 48.73 1.71
CA TYR A 925 -14.73 49.31 1.18
C TYR A 925 -14.44 48.88 -0.26
N LEU A 926 -13.53 49.60 -0.92
CA LEU A 926 -13.11 49.29 -2.28
C LEU A 926 -12.34 47.96 -2.38
N SER A 927 -12.58 47.25 -3.49
CA SER A 927 -11.89 46.05 -3.96
C SER A 927 -11.76 46.08 -5.50
N LEU A 928 -10.78 45.38 -6.06
CA LEU A 928 -10.62 45.22 -7.52
C LEU A 928 -11.52 44.10 -8.05
N LYS A 929 -12.02 44.26 -9.29
CA LYS A 929 -12.88 43.25 -9.95
C LYS A 929 -12.10 42.09 -10.57
N ASN A 930 -10.99 42.38 -11.25
CA ASN A 930 -10.29 41.44 -12.13
C ASN A 930 -8.80 41.31 -11.74
N VAL A 931 -8.50 40.97 -10.49
CA VAL A 931 -7.12 40.88 -9.98
C VAL A 931 -6.69 39.44 -9.71
N GLY A 932 -5.44 39.12 -10.06
CA GLY A 932 -4.84 37.81 -9.89
C GLY A 932 -5.07 36.85 -11.05
N TYR A 933 -4.66 35.61 -10.83
CA TYR A 933 -4.80 34.47 -11.73
C TYR A 933 -6.27 34.24 -12.11
N ASN A 934 -6.54 34.34 -13.40
CA ASN A 934 -7.84 34.04 -14.03
C ASN A 934 -7.71 32.94 -15.09
N GLY A 935 -6.64 32.14 -15.03
CA GLY A 935 -6.47 30.99 -15.90
C GLY A 935 -7.42 29.83 -15.55
N THR A 936 -7.47 28.82 -16.41
CA THR A 936 -8.43 27.71 -16.26
C THR A 936 -7.88 26.49 -15.51
N LEU A 937 -6.64 26.53 -15.03
CA LEU A 937 -6.04 25.42 -14.30
C LEU A 937 -6.42 25.48 -12.82
N PRO A 938 -6.56 24.33 -12.15
CA PRO A 938 -6.77 24.32 -10.72
C PRO A 938 -5.54 24.89 -10.01
N THR A 939 -5.77 25.82 -9.06
CA THR A 939 -4.73 26.33 -8.16
C THR A 939 -4.83 25.63 -6.81
N PRO A 940 -3.70 25.28 -6.16
CA PRO A 940 -3.69 24.67 -4.83
C PRO A 940 -4.26 25.54 -3.71
#